data_AF-A0A1C7PAJ0-F1
#
_entry.id   AF-A0A1C7PAJ0-F1
#
_cell.length_a   1.000
_cell.length_b   1.000
_cell.length_c   1.000
_cell.angle_alpha   90.00
_cell.angle_beta   90.00
_cell.angle_gamma   90.00
#
_symmetry.space_group_name_H-M   'P 1'
#
loop_
_entity.id
_entity.type
_entity.pdbx_description
1 polymer ?
#
loop_
_entity_poly.entity_id
_entity_poly.type
_entity_poly.pdbx_seq_one_letter_code
_entity_poly.pdbx_strand_id
1 'polypeptide(L)'
;MKRVAFNGGEISPELSLRSDLDVFQRAAQSLVNFDVSQMGGIRRRRGMMAFCPAMERSRLVPYVYSQEERFLVEVSGERVRVLDAASAAVLAEFDAEFGEVEFLRWKQVNNLLILTHPACAPCVLKRNGAGRWVFEPYVFSAPPWRYAGYRDEELLVLGNADGSYSVVLPDSLPEVERSMEGGDLLRASFYTEERECFACRSVLVGGVQVFSELGGESFYAQGAKLARRGEASLAFYVCTKDLEAGSFVDGLNLPENYPDNFLRAERTEGFGGVQPVNGLSERRYAKGEKVVLRSGYWEYWTCVRAFGGGDFVQAAVSPSDYPGHFVKGLAVGEAVPCRGTWEFFCSGAWYGSYEVRRSYDGPGLDREWESRGISFSRIGAASNVLMTGDESGEECRVRLFLTRSRFMDESPVNGFPDDVCGNRLVVSSYKHDLLLRYWESVDEETEAVLASGWHDASAVKVDFTGRRSFVDWSWCAFRPAYGFPLLCEVFSQRLVFASTVAQPQSLWMSRTDDLDRFDLGKEEDAGIAVTLATTSQNAICWLMAHGERLLLGTADAEYVVGAGQSGAVSHANVRAGNHGYVGSAPLPAVMAVDKVLYCERGGARMFQYGYDFQSDAYVSRDLTVFASHILAQDGGVACGAMLRKPEARAVFVLRDGSMALMTYNSMHEVHCWHRYETAGRVVSVAALPNGTRGDVLFLIVEREEDGVAMRWIEVMREDGPWMDHGERDYVSEVVTNALTAPDVRAQKVPIAQVQMFLEEECPAEGVEVTADGTVWVKLDRYGMLPRGWNALLASARWDWECVVGLRVRGERGFSLLAIQG
;
A
#
# COMPACT_ATOMS: atom_id res chain seq x y z
N MET A 1 -34.28 -45.12 20.14
CA MET A 1 -34.68 -43.99 19.30
C MET A 1 -33.50 -43.04 19.20
N LYS A 2 -32.77 -43.10 18.09
CA LYS A 2 -31.61 -42.27 17.79
C LYS A 2 -32.11 -40.97 17.16
N ARG A 3 -31.61 -39.83 17.63
CA ARG A 3 -31.83 -38.53 16.96
C ARG A 3 -30.56 -38.19 16.21
N VAL A 4 -30.69 -37.89 14.92
CA VAL A 4 -29.58 -37.46 14.08
C VAL A 4 -29.61 -35.94 13.98
N ALA A 5 -28.50 -35.33 14.38
CA ALA A 5 -28.13 -33.95 14.04
C ALA A 5 -27.11 -34.01 12.90
N PHE A 6 -27.00 -32.98 12.08
CA PHE A 6 -26.08 -32.94 10.92
C PHE A 6 -24.83 -32.07 11.14
N ASN A 7 -24.54 -31.66 12.38
CA ASN A 7 -23.42 -30.78 12.70
C ASN A 7 -22.03 -31.46 12.69
N GLY A 8 -21.95 -32.73 12.28
CA GLY A 8 -20.73 -33.41 11.87
C GLY A 8 -20.40 -33.25 10.38
N GLY A 9 -21.33 -32.73 9.57
CA GLY A 9 -21.17 -32.57 8.12
C GLY A 9 -21.22 -33.90 7.36
N GLU A 10 -20.77 -33.85 6.11
CA GLU A 10 -20.56 -35.01 5.24
C GLU A 10 -19.24 -35.68 5.63
N ILE A 11 -19.24 -37.01 5.77
CA ILE A 11 -18.05 -37.78 6.13
C ILE A 11 -17.58 -38.68 4.98
N SER A 12 -16.28 -38.98 4.97
CA SER A 12 -15.66 -39.84 3.98
C SER A 12 -16.31 -41.23 3.94
N PRO A 13 -16.47 -41.82 2.74
CA PRO A 13 -16.93 -43.21 2.60
C PRO A 13 -16.11 -44.23 3.42
N GLU A 14 -14.83 -43.94 3.70
CA GLU A 14 -13.97 -44.79 4.54
C GLU A 14 -14.42 -44.86 6.01
N LEU A 15 -15.19 -43.86 6.46
CA LEU A 15 -15.75 -43.77 7.80
C LEU A 15 -17.20 -44.28 7.87
N SER A 16 -17.76 -44.77 6.76
CA SER A 16 -19.15 -45.25 6.64
C SER A 16 -19.55 -46.37 7.61
N LEU A 17 -18.57 -47.06 8.21
CA LEU A 17 -18.79 -48.13 9.19
C LEU A 17 -18.22 -47.81 10.58
N ARG A 18 -17.68 -46.60 10.80
CA ARG A 18 -17.06 -46.18 12.07
C ARG A 18 -18.09 -45.64 13.06
N SER A 19 -19.09 -46.46 13.37
CA SER A 19 -20.17 -46.11 14.31
C SER A 19 -19.70 -45.84 15.73
N ASP A 20 -18.47 -46.23 16.06
CA ASP A 20 -17.79 -45.96 17.32
C ASP A 20 -17.39 -44.48 17.49
N LEU A 21 -17.26 -43.73 16.40
CA LEU A 21 -16.90 -42.32 16.44
C LEU A 21 -18.12 -41.43 16.71
N ASP A 22 -17.96 -40.42 17.57
CA ASP A 22 -19.02 -39.43 17.82
C ASP A 22 -19.47 -38.72 16.54
N VAL A 23 -18.51 -38.30 15.69
CA VAL A 23 -18.80 -37.62 14.43
C VAL A 23 -19.74 -38.44 13.53
N PHE A 24 -19.62 -39.77 13.53
CA PHE A 24 -20.49 -40.65 12.74
C PHE A 24 -21.97 -40.51 13.14
N GLN A 25 -22.25 -40.33 14.42
CA GLN A 25 -23.61 -40.26 14.94
C GLN A 25 -24.32 -38.94 14.58
N ARG A 26 -23.53 -37.89 14.30
CA ARG A 26 -23.99 -36.53 13.99
C ARG A 26 -23.64 -36.06 12.57
N ALA A 27 -23.23 -36.98 11.70
CA ALA A 27 -22.87 -36.73 10.31
C ALA A 27 -23.81 -37.44 9.34
N ALA A 28 -23.61 -37.16 8.06
CA ALA A 28 -24.30 -37.79 6.95
C ALA A 28 -23.29 -38.37 5.94
N GLN A 29 -23.73 -39.35 5.17
CA GLN A 29 -22.96 -39.90 4.04
C GLN A 29 -22.92 -38.92 2.86
N SER A 30 -23.97 -38.11 2.69
CA SER A 30 -24.10 -37.12 1.63
C SER A 30 -24.85 -35.90 2.16
N LEU A 31 -24.33 -34.69 1.90
CA LEU A 31 -24.99 -33.40 2.15
C LEU A 31 -24.73 -32.46 0.97
N VAL A 32 -25.63 -32.51 -0.02
CA VAL A 32 -25.54 -31.74 -1.26
C VAL A 32 -26.65 -30.70 -1.32
N ASN A 33 -26.31 -29.45 -1.65
CA ASN A 33 -27.21 -28.30 -1.81
C ASN A 33 -28.08 -28.01 -0.57
N PHE A 34 -27.53 -28.30 0.62
CA PHE A 34 -28.08 -27.92 1.91
C PHE A 34 -27.09 -27.03 2.66
N ASP A 35 -27.56 -25.92 3.24
CA ASP A 35 -26.89 -25.20 4.30
C ASP A 35 -27.00 -25.97 5.61
N VAL A 36 -25.87 -26.24 6.25
CA VAL A 36 -25.81 -26.94 7.53
C VAL A 36 -25.61 -25.95 8.67
N SER A 37 -26.52 -25.93 9.65
CA SER A 37 -26.38 -25.10 10.84
C SER A 37 -25.38 -25.69 11.83
N GLN A 38 -24.76 -24.84 12.64
CA GLN A 38 -23.90 -25.28 13.75
C GLN A 38 -24.65 -26.15 14.77
N MET A 39 -25.98 -25.98 14.86
CA MET A 39 -26.86 -26.77 15.73
C MET A 39 -27.35 -28.07 15.08
N GLY A 40 -26.98 -28.33 13.82
CA GLY A 40 -27.24 -29.58 13.13
C GLY A 40 -28.56 -29.68 12.38
N GLY A 41 -29.32 -28.59 12.26
CA GLY A 41 -30.39 -28.49 11.28
C GLY A 41 -29.83 -28.23 9.87
N ILE A 42 -30.56 -28.65 8.84
CA ILE A 42 -30.22 -28.38 7.44
C ILE A 42 -31.34 -27.59 6.77
N ARG A 43 -30.97 -26.63 5.94
CA ARG A 43 -31.91 -25.85 5.11
C ARG A 43 -31.47 -25.94 3.67
N ARG A 44 -32.40 -26.12 2.74
CA ARG A 44 -32.09 -26.06 1.30
C ARG A 44 -31.35 -24.76 1.01
N ARG A 45 -30.30 -24.79 0.17
CA ARG A 45 -29.64 -23.56 -0.27
C ARG A 45 -30.59 -22.72 -1.12
N ARG A 46 -30.36 -21.41 -1.24
CA ARG A 46 -31.03 -20.54 -2.22
C ARG A 46 -30.45 -20.74 -3.63
N GLY A 47 -31.18 -20.28 -4.63
CA GLY A 47 -30.77 -20.29 -6.03
C GLY A 47 -29.66 -19.29 -6.35
N MET A 48 -28.82 -19.63 -7.33
CA MET A 48 -27.80 -18.74 -7.90
C MET A 48 -28.43 -17.92 -9.04
N MET A 49 -28.75 -16.65 -8.79
CA MET A 49 -29.47 -15.81 -9.76
C MET A 49 -28.51 -15.03 -10.64
N ALA A 50 -28.83 -14.82 -11.93
CA ALA A 50 -28.07 -13.89 -12.76
C ALA A 50 -28.06 -12.47 -12.18
N PHE A 51 -26.88 -11.87 -12.14
CA PHE A 51 -26.65 -10.49 -11.72
C PHE A 51 -26.28 -9.62 -12.92
N CYS A 52 -25.24 -10.00 -13.68
CA CYS A 52 -24.88 -9.41 -14.97
C CYS A 52 -23.91 -10.33 -15.73
N PRO A 53 -23.68 -10.13 -17.05
CA PRO A 53 -22.67 -10.88 -17.79
C PRO A 53 -21.26 -10.67 -17.20
N ALA A 54 -20.46 -11.72 -17.08
CA ALA A 54 -19.07 -11.66 -16.60
C ALA A 54 -18.08 -11.45 -17.75
N MET A 55 -16.92 -10.87 -17.45
CA MET A 55 -15.80 -10.78 -18.37
C MET A 55 -15.12 -12.14 -18.57
N GLU A 56 -14.35 -12.25 -19.65
CA GLU A 56 -13.52 -13.43 -19.88
C GLU A 56 -12.35 -13.47 -18.88
N ARG A 57 -12.08 -14.66 -18.32
CA ARG A 57 -10.99 -14.93 -17.36
C ARG A 57 -10.90 -13.85 -16.28
N SER A 58 -12.00 -13.64 -15.55
CA SER A 58 -12.09 -12.63 -14.50
C SER A 58 -12.24 -13.22 -13.10
N ARG A 59 -11.96 -12.40 -12.08
CA ARG A 59 -12.16 -12.71 -10.67
C ARG A 59 -12.93 -11.60 -9.97
N LEU A 60 -13.67 -12.00 -8.95
CA LEU A 60 -14.43 -11.09 -8.11
C LEU A 60 -13.61 -10.67 -6.88
N VAL A 61 -13.57 -9.37 -6.63
CA VAL A 61 -12.91 -8.75 -5.49
C VAL A 61 -13.94 -7.91 -4.73
N PRO A 62 -14.18 -8.18 -3.44
CA PRO A 62 -15.06 -7.35 -2.64
C PRO A 62 -14.40 -6.01 -2.33
N TYR A 63 -15.14 -4.92 -2.47
CA TYR A 63 -14.74 -3.60 -1.99
C TYR A 63 -15.77 -3.07 -1.00
N VAL A 64 -15.39 -2.90 0.26
CA VAL A 64 -16.30 -2.49 1.34
C VAL A 64 -15.79 -1.21 1.97
N TYR A 65 -16.41 -0.08 1.64
CA TYR A 65 -16.05 1.21 2.23
C TYR A 65 -16.78 1.44 3.56
N SER A 66 -18.05 1.06 3.63
CA SER A 66 -18.87 1.08 4.84
C SER A 66 -19.93 -0.04 4.80
N GLN A 67 -20.79 -0.11 5.81
CA GLN A 67 -21.91 -1.06 5.82
C GLN A 67 -22.93 -0.81 4.68
N GLU A 68 -22.99 0.42 4.18
CA GLU A 68 -23.93 0.82 3.13
C GLU A 68 -23.24 0.97 1.77
N GLU A 69 -22.01 1.50 1.76
CA GLU A 69 -21.22 1.68 0.54
C GLU A 69 -20.32 0.47 0.31
N ARG A 70 -20.84 -0.48 -0.46
CA ARG A 70 -20.17 -1.72 -0.86
C ARG A 70 -20.28 -1.91 -2.37
N PHE A 71 -19.20 -2.37 -2.96
CA PHE A 71 -19.07 -2.51 -4.41
C PHE A 71 -18.43 -3.86 -4.73
N LEU A 72 -18.77 -4.37 -5.91
CA LEU A 72 -18.14 -5.58 -6.45
C LEU A 72 -17.16 -5.14 -7.53
N VAL A 73 -15.89 -5.47 -7.37
CA VAL A 73 -14.87 -5.20 -8.38
C VAL A 73 -14.65 -6.49 -9.16
N GLU A 74 -14.77 -6.45 -10.48
CA GLU A 74 -14.41 -7.56 -11.35
C GLU A 74 -13.12 -7.21 -12.09
N VAL A 75 -12.13 -8.10 -11.98
CA VAL A 75 -10.81 -7.93 -12.57
C VAL A 75 -10.58 -9.05 -13.58
N SER A 76 -10.40 -8.71 -14.85
CA SER A 76 -9.91 -9.61 -15.90
C SER A 76 -8.42 -9.36 -16.17
N GLY A 77 -7.85 -10.09 -17.12
CA GLY A 77 -6.46 -9.87 -17.55
C GLY A 77 -6.21 -8.48 -18.14
N GLU A 78 -7.24 -7.87 -18.75
CA GLU A 78 -7.14 -6.63 -19.53
C GLU A 78 -7.94 -5.46 -18.96
N ARG A 79 -8.86 -5.72 -18.02
CA ARG A 79 -9.80 -4.71 -17.50
C ARG A 79 -10.11 -4.86 -16.03
N VAL A 80 -10.40 -3.73 -15.39
CA VAL A 80 -10.98 -3.64 -14.05
C VAL A 80 -12.28 -2.86 -14.16
N ARG A 81 -13.40 -3.44 -13.72
CA ARG A 81 -14.68 -2.71 -13.60
C ARG A 81 -15.23 -2.75 -12.19
N VAL A 82 -15.89 -1.65 -11.81
CA VAL A 82 -16.54 -1.49 -10.51
C VAL A 82 -18.04 -1.53 -10.71
N LEU A 83 -18.71 -2.43 -10.00
CA LEU A 83 -20.15 -2.64 -10.05
C LEU A 83 -20.79 -2.21 -8.73
N ASP A 84 -21.93 -1.55 -8.82
CA ASP A 84 -22.83 -1.39 -7.68
C ASP A 84 -23.37 -2.77 -7.25
N ALA A 85 -23.16 -3.13 -5.98
CA ALA A 85 -23.48 -4.47 -5.50
C ALA A 85 -25.00 -4.76 -5.41
N ALA A 86 -25.86 -3.74 -5.49
CA ALA A 86 -27.30 -3.91 -5.43
C ALA A 86 -27.94 -4.04 -6.82
N SER A 87 -27.55 -3.15 -7.74
CA SER A 87 -28.19 -2.92 -9.04
C SER A 87 -27.43 -3.47 -10.25
N ALA A 88 -26.19 -3.93 -10.06
CA ALA A 88 -25.27 -4.33 -11.13
C ALA A 88 -24.86 -3.19 -12.08
N ALA A 89 -25.15 -1.93 -11.72
CA ALA A 89 -24.73 -0.79 -12.52
C ALA A 89 -23.20 -0.67 -12.56
N VAL A 90 -22.63 -0.51 -13.76
CA VAL A 90 -21.20 -0.23 -13.93
C VAL A 90 -20.94 1.22 -13.52
N LEU A 91 -20.14 1.39 -12.47
CA LEU A 91 -19.79 2.70 -11.90
C LEU A 91 -18.49 3.25 -12.47
N ALA A 92 -17.56 2.37 -12.84
CA ALA A 92 -16.29 2.72 -13.47
C ALA A 92 -15.68 1.51 -14.19
N GLU A 93 -14.86 1.76 -15.19
CA GLU A 93 -14.11 0.76 -15.94
C GLU A 93 -12.74 1.33 -16.33
N PHE A 94 -11.71 0.49 -16.27
CA PHE A 94 -10.32 0.86 -16.50
C PHE A 94 -9.60 -0.26 -17.25
N ASP A 95 -8.59 0.09 -18.04
CA ASP A 95 -7.65 -0.87 -18.63
C ASP A 95 -6.69 -1.40 -17.54
N ALA A 96 -6.24 -2.64 -17.71
CA ALA A 96 -5.31 -3.32 -16.82
C ALA A 96 -4.43 -4.33 -17.59
N GLU A 97 -3.34 -4.77 -16.98
CA GLU A 97 -2.35 -5.66 -17.62
C GLU A 97 -1.96 -6.83 -16.69
N PHE A 98 -2.96 -7.45 -16.05
CA PHE A 98 -2.71 -8.55 -15.13
C PHE A 98 -2.41 -9.87 -15.85
N GLY A 99 -2.97 -10.10 -17.04
CA GLY A 99 -2.87 -11.39 -17.74
C GLY A 99 -3.56 -12.53 -16.98
N GLU A 100 -2.80 -13.31 -16.19
CA GLU A 100 -3.28 -14.50 -15.47
C GLU A 100 -3.87 -14.17 -14.08
N VAL A 101 -5.17 -13.84 -14.05
CA VAL A 101 -5.87 -13.40 -12.84
C VAL A 101 -5.87 -14.42 -11.68
N GLU A 102 -5.56 -15.69 -11.92
CA GLU A 102 -5.46 -16.73 -10.88
C GLU A 102 -4.39 -16.38 -9.82
N PHE A 103 -3.34 -15.67 -10.23
CA PHE A 103 -2.29 -15.18 -9.34
C PHE A 103 -2.59 -13.82 -8.72
N LEU A 104 -3.68 -13.16 -9.12
CA LEU A 104 -4.08 -11.88 -8.53
C LEU A 104 -4.32 -12.03 -7.02
N ARG A 105 -3.75 -11.10 -6.26
CA ARG A 105 -3.97 -10.92 -4.83
C ARG A 105 -4.35 -9.48 -4.56
N TRP A 106 -4.97 -9.24 -3.42
CA TRP A 106 -5.43 -7.90 -3.07
C TRP A 106 -5.52 -7.69 -1.57
N LYS A 107 -5.42 -6.43 -1.17
CA LYS A 107 -5.77 -5.99 0.17
C LYS A 107 -6.40 -4.60 0.10
N GLN A 108 -7.55 -4.46 0.76
CA GLN A 108 -8.17 -3.16 0.95
C GLN A 108 -7.73 -2.54 2.26
N VAL A 109 -7.35 -1.26 2.20
CA VAL A 109 -6.97 -0.40 3.31
C VAL A 109 -7.76 0.89 3.19
N ASN A 110 -8.74 1.10 4.07
CA ASN A 110 -9.68 2.22 3.96
C ASN A 110 -10.34 2.28 2.56
N ASN A 111 -10.04 3.31 1.77
CA ASN A 111 -10.53 3.50 0.40
C ASN A 111 -9.54 3.09 -0.69
N LEU A 112 -8.43 2.42 -0.32
CA LEU A 112 -7.40 1.96 -1.25
C LEU A 112 -7.51 0.44 -1.38
N LEU A 113 -7.87 -0.05 -2.57
CA LEU A 113 -7.76 -1.47 -2.90
C LEU A 113 -6.45 -1.68 -3.66
N ILE A 114 -5.47 -2.25 -2.97
CA ILE A 114 -4.15 -2.57 -3.53
C ILE A 114 -4.26 -3.93 -4.19
N LEU A 115 -3.80 -4.02 -5.45
CA LEU A 115 -3.81 -5.21 -6.29
C LEU A 115 -2.37 -5.60 -6.61
N THR A 116 -2.04 -6.88 -6.45
CA THR A 116 -0.70 -7.42 -6.70
C THR A 116 -0.75 -8.64 -7.60
N HIS A 117 0.24 -8.75 -8.48
CA HIS A 117 0.38 -9.82 -9.46
C HIS A 117 1.87 -10.00 -9.79
N PRO A 118 2.39 -11.22 -10.00
CA PRO A 118 3.83 -11.44 -10.21
C PRO A 118 4.39 -10.82 -11.49
N ALA A 119 3.56 -10.58 -12.50
CA ALA A 119 3.98 -10.08 -13.82
C ALA A 119 3.87 -8.56 -14.01
N CYS A 120 3.20 -7.82 -13.11
CA CYS A 120 3.03 -6.37 -13.26
C CYS A 120 3.22 -5.64 -11.93
N ALA A 121 3.56 -4.35 -12.00
CA ALA A 121 3.71 -3.51 -10.82
C ALA A 121 2.42 -3.48 -9.97
N PRO A 122 2.53 -3.33 -8.63
CA PRO A 122 1.35 -3.15 -7.79
C PRO A 122 0.51 -1.97 -8.28
N CYS A 123 -0.81 -2.16 -8.32
CA CYS A 123 -1.76 -1.13 -8.71
C CYS A 123 -2.71 -0.81 -7.55
N VAL A 124 -3.34 0.36 -7.59
CA VAL A 124 -4.33 0.77 -6.59
C VAL A 124 -5.60 1.27 -7.27
N LEU A 125 -6.74 0.71 -6.84
CA LEU A 125 -8.06 1.24 -7.12
C LEU A 125 -8.51 2.07 -5.91
N LYS A 126 -8.77 3.36 -6.11
CA LYS A 126 -9.19 4.28 -5.05
C LYS A 126 -10.48 5.01 -5.38
N ARG A 127 -11.31 5.22 -4.35
CA ARG A 127 -12.49 6.10 -4.41
C ARG A 127 -12.22 7.38 -3.63
N ASN A 128 -12.36 8.53 -4.30
CA ASN A 128 -12.17 9.83 -3.65
C ASN A 128 -13.44 10.27 -2.88
N GLY A 129 -13.34 11.35 -2.08
CA GLY A 129 -14.46 11.86 -1.28
C GLY A 129 -15.67 12.36 -2.09
N ALA A 130 -15.52 12.59 -3.39
CA ALA A 130 -16.62 12.93 -4.31
C ALA A 130 -17.26 11.68 -4.96
N GLY A 131 -16.81 10.48 -4.59
CA GLY A 131 -17.31 9.21 -5.11
C GLY A 131 -16.74 8.79 -6.46
N ARG A 132 -15.74 9.50 -7.00
CA ARG A 132 -15.07 9.16 -8.25
C ARG A 132 -14.01 8.09 -8.04
N TRP A 133 -13.99 7.12 -8.95
CA TRP A 133 -13.01 6.04 -8.99
C TRP A 133 -11.78 6.42 -9.82
N VAL A 134 -10.62 5.95 -9.38
CA VAL A 134 -9.34 6.07 -10.09
C VAL A 134 -8.59 4.74 -9.93
N PHE A 135 -8.05 4.23 -11.02
CA PHE A 135 -7.15 3.08 -11.06
C PHE A 135 -5.80 3.54 -11.63
N GLU A 136 -4.72 3.30 -10.91
CA GLU A 136 -3.37 3.76 -11.26
C GLU A 136 -2.31 2.83 -10.66
N PRO A 137 -1.06 2.84 -11.18
CA PRO A 137 0.07 2.19 -10.53
C PRO A 137 0.25 2.71 -9.09
N TYR A 138 0.67 1.83 -8.18
CA TYR A 138 1.01 2.22 -6.81
C TYR A 138 2.35 2.98 -6.81
N VAL A 139 2.31 4.25 -6.40
CA VAL A 139 3.49 5.11 -6.35
C VAL A 139 4.13 5.03 -4.97
N PHE A 140 5.43 4.78 -4.93
CA PHE A 140 6.22 4.75 -3.71
C PHE A 140 6.93 6.09 -3.48
N SER A 141 6.83 6.63 -2.27
CA SER A 141 7.65 7.77 -1.82
C SER A 141 9.11 7.34 -1.62
N ALA A 142 9.31 6.14 -1.05
CA ALA A 142 10.59 5.43 -1.04
C ALA A 142 10.36 3.95 -1.39
N PRO A 143 10.86 3.46 -2.53
CA PRO A 143 10.58 2.10 -2.98
C PRO A 143 11.37 1.04 -2.20
N PRO A 144 10.89 -0.21 -2.16
CA PRO A 144 11.63 -1.31 -1.55
C PRO A 144 12.83 -1.71 -2.42
N TRP A 145 13.98 -1.89 -1.77
CA TRP A 145 15.21 -2.30 -2.43
C TRP A 145 15.41 -3.81 -2.34
N ARG A 146 16.13 -4.37 -3.31
CA ARG A 146 16.58 -5.76 -3.23
C ARG A 146 17.61 -5.87 -2.10
N TYR A 147 17.40 -6.80 -1.17
CA TYR A 147 18.35 -7.09 -0.10
C TYR A 147 19.14 -8.36 -0.46
N ALA A 148 20.19 -8.18 -1.24
CA ALA A 148 21.33 -9.09 -1.18
C ALA A 148 22.30 -8.55 -0.12
N GLY A 149 23.25 -9.36 0.37
CA GLY A 149 24.35 -8.84 1.17
C GLY A 149 25.15 -7.76 0.44
N TYR A 150 26.28 -7.32 1.04
CA TYR A 150 27.24 -6.49 0.31
C TYR A 150 27.49 -7.10 -1.07
N ARG A 151 27.24 -6.33 -2.14
CA ARG A 151 27.61 -6.75 -3.49
C ARG A 151 29.13 -6.74 -3.55
N ASP A 152 29.72 -7.83 -4.00
CA ASP A 152 31.18 -7.98 -4.05
C ASP A 152 31.81 -7.08 -5.14
N GLU A 153 31.00 -6.47 -6.00
CA GLU A 153 31.42 -5.73 -7.18
C GLU A 153 30.88 -4.30 -7.21
N GLU A 154 31.78 -3.36 -7.50
CA GLU A 154 31.48 -1.93 -7.56
C GLU A 154 30.82 -1.54 -8.88
N LEU A 155 29.79 -0.71 -8.79
CA LEU A 155 29.19 -0.01 -9.93
C LEU A 155 29.95 1.29 -10.22
N LEU A 156 30.17 1.64 -11.49
CA LEU A 156 30.67 2.95 -11.87
C LEU A 156 29.54 3.85 -12.38
N VAL A 157 29.42 5.06 -11.81
CA VAL A 157 28.51 6.11 -12.31
C VAL A 157 29.31 7.30 -12.81
N LEU A 158 28.91 7.83 -13.97
CA LEU A 158 29.45 9.02 -14.60
C LEU A 158 28.38 10.12 -14.58
N GLY A 159 28.64 11.23 -13.90
CA GLY A 159 27.82 12.44 -13.96
C GLY A 159 28.32 13.37 -15.06
N ASN A 160 27.45 13.69 -16.01
CA ASN A 160 27.78 14.53 -17.17
C ASN A 160 27.51 16.01 -16.88
N ALA A 161 28.17 16.90 -17.63
CA ALA A 161 28.05 18.35 -17.44
C ALA A 161 26.65 18.91 -17.76
N ASP A 162 25.84 18.16 -18.50
CA ASP A 162 24.44 18.48 -18.83
C ASP A 162 23.45 18.03 -17.74
N GLY A 163 23.93 17.41 -16.66
CA GLY A 163 23.11 16.87 -15.57
C GLY A 163 22.55 15.47 -15.83
N SER A 164 22.93 14.82 -16.95
CA SER A 164 22.60 13.41 -17.21
C SER A 164 23.60 12.47 -16.52
N TYR A 165 23.22 11.20 -16.40
CA TYR A 165 24.06 10.17 -15.81
C TYR A 165 24.29 9.02 -16.78
N SER A 166 25.41 8.31 -16.59
CA SER A 166 25.68 7.03 -17.23
C SER A 166 26.14 6.02 -16.20
N VAL A 167 25.64 4.80 -16.30
CA VAL A 167 25.90 3.73 -15.33
C VAL A 167 26.59 2.59 -16.05
N VAL A 168 27.71 2.11 -15.51
CA VAL A 168 28.47 0.98 -16.02
C VAL A 168 28.41 -0.15 -14.99
N LEU A 169 27.65 -1.19 -15.33
CA LEU A 169 27.49 -2.39 -14.52
C LEU A 169 28.67 -3.35 -14.78
N PRO A 170 29.20 -4.03 -13.75
CA PRO A 170 30.24 -5.04 -13.91
C PRO A 170 29.86 -6.18 -14.87
N ASP A 171 30.78 -6.58 -15.73
CA ASP A 171 30.56 -7.64 -16.74
C ASP A 171 30.37 -9.05 -16.12
N SER A 172 30.83 -9.23 -14.88
CA SER A 172 30.70 -10.47 -14.10
C SER A 172 29.29 -10.69 -13.55
N LEU A 173 28.45 -9.66 -13.54
CA LEU A 173 27.07 -9.79 -13.06
C LEU A 173 26.25 -10.71 -13.99
N PRO A 174 25.31 -11.49 -13.41
CA PRO A 174 24.34 -12.24 -14.19
C PRO A 174 23.60 -11.34 -15.19
N GLU A 175 23.16 -11.91 -16.31
CA GLU A 175 22.42 -11.17 -17.35
C GLU A 175 21.20 -10.43 -16.78
N VAL A 176 20.44 -11.07 -15.88
CA VAL A 176 19.28 -10.47 -15.21
C VAL A 176 19.62 -9.26 -14.31
N GLU A 177 20.88 -9.08 -13.91
CA GLU A 177 21.35 -7.92 -13.13
C GLU A 177 21.89 -6.80 -14.03
N ARG A 178 22.20 -7.13 -15.29
CA ARG A 178 22.63 -6.21 -16.34
C ARG A 178 21.51 -5.79 -17.27
N SER A 179 20.40 -6.52 -17.30
CA SER A 179 19.20 -6.15 -18.05
C SER A 179 18.49 -4.97 -17.40
N MET A 180 17.95 -4.10 -18.24
CA MET A 180 17.32 -2.86 -17.84
C MET A 180 16.17 -2.56 -18.79
N GLU A 181 15.05 -2.11 -18.24
CA GLU A 181 13.86 -1.72 -18.99
C GLU A 181 13.41 -0.32 -18.55
N GLY A 182 12.72 0.40 -19.45
CA GLY A 182 12.23 1.75 -19.19
C GLY A 182 11.48 1.86 -17.86
N GLY A 183 11.92 2.77 -17.00
CA GLY A 183 11.33 2.99 -15.67
C GLY A 183 12.06 2.31 -14.52
N ASP A 184 13.00 1.39 -14.80
CA ASP A 184 13.83 0.75 -13.78
C ASP A 184 14.55 1.76 -12.90
N LEU A 185 14.64 1.45 -11.60
CA LEU A 185 15.24 2.33 -10.60
C LEU A 185 16.42 1.66 -9.91
N LEU A 186 17.55 2.35 -9.92
CA LEU A 186 18.81 1.95 -9.31
C LEU A 186 19.14 2.90 -8.15
N ARG A 187 19.44 2.36 -6.98
CA ARG A 187 20.04 3.10 -5.87
C ARG A 187 21.54 2.92 -5.90
N ALA A 188 22.28 4.02 -5.82
CA ALA A 188 23.73 4.02 -5.63
C ALA A 188 24.07 4.94 -4.45
N SER A 189 24.51 4.35 -3.33
CA SER A 189 24.73 5.07 -2.08
C SER A 189 26.18 5.49 -1.90
N PHE A 190 26.41 6.71 -1.43
CA PHE A 190 27.75 7.23 -1.11
C PHE A 190 27.72 8.14 0.12
N TYR A 191 28.87 8.30 0.77
CA TYR A 191 29.01 9.31 1.83
C TYR A 191 29.31 10.67 1.19
N THR A 192 28.48 11.66 1.51
CA THR A 192 28.75 13.06 1.16
C THR A 192 30.00 13.54 1.87
N GLU A 193 30.64 14.58 1.34
CA GLU A 193 31.69 15.28 2.06
C GLU A 193 31.05 16.25 3.08
N GLU A 194 31.80 16.63 4.10
CA GLU A 194 31.40 17.72 4.99
C GLU A 194 31.15 18.97 4.15
N ARG A 195 30.02 19.62 4.37
CA ARG A 195 29.67 20.86 3.67
C ARG A 195 29.49 21.97 4.67
N GLU A 196 30.04 23.14 4.34
CA GLU A 196 29.82 24.34 5.12
C GLU A 196 28.99 25.36 4.35
N CYS A 197 28.05 25.96 5.07
CA CYS A 197 27.33 27.15 4.66
C CYS A 197 27.93 28.34 5.43
N PHE A 198 28.81 29.08 4.76
CA PHE A 198 29.50 30.25 5.28
C PHE A 198 29.57 31.36 4.23
N ALA A 199 29.50 32.62 4.66
CA ALA A 199 29.77 33.77 3.80
C ALA A 199 30.45 34.87 4.60
N CYS A 200 31.54 35.41 4.07
CA CYS A 200 32.20 36.60 4.60
C CYS A 200 31.33 37.85 4.40
N ARG A 201 31.49 38.89 5.22
CA ARG A 201 30.94 40.24 4.97
C ARG A 201 31.29 40.73 3.56
N SER A 202 32.50 40.52 3.07
CA SER A 202 32.87 40.86 1.68
C SER A 202 32.10 40.07 0.61
N VAL A 203 31.73 38.82 0.86
CA VAL A 203 30.88 38.01 -0.07
C VAL A 203 29.42 38.43 0.03
N LEU A 204 28.97 38.79 1.23
CA LEU A 204 27.68 39.43 1.46
C LEU A 204 27.62 40.87 0.86
N VAL A 205 28.75 41.43 0.38
CA VAL A 205 28.91 42.84 -0.06
C VAL A 205 29.59 43.03 -1.47
N GLY A 206 30.18 42.02 -2.13
CA GLY A 206 31.21 42.19 -3.18
C GLY A 206 30.80 42.23 -4.67
N GLY A 207 31.64 42.85 -5.54
CA GLY A 207 31.55 42.85 -7.01
C GLY A 207 31.48 44.22 -7.74
N VAL A 208 31.75 45.33 -7.05
CA VAL A 208 31.51 46.70 -7.55
C VAL A 208 32.81 47.44 -7.89
N GLN A 209 32.94 48.00 -9.10
CA GLN A 209 34.09 48.83 -9.51
C GLN A 209 33.82 50.31 -9.18
N VAL A 210 34.76 50.98 -8.52
CA VAL A 210 34.58 52.36 -8.01
C VAL A 210 35.31 53.37 -8.90
N PHE A 211 34.66 54.46 -9.29
CA PHE A 211 35.24 55.54 -10.10
C PHE A 211 34.73 56.92 -9.67
N SER A 212 35.40 57.99 -10.10
CA SER A 212 35.07 59.39 -9.74
C SER A 212 34.31 60.13 -10.83
N GLU A 213 34.80 60.08 -12.08
CA GLU A 213 34.19 60.68 -13.27
C GLU A 213 34.40 59.77 -14.50
N LEU A 214 33.51 59.86 -15.50
CA LEU A 214 33.69 59.19 -16.79
C LEU A 214 34.62 60.02 -17.69
N GLY A 215 35.51 59.37 -18.45
CA GLY A 215 36.48 60.04 -19.33
C GLY A 215 36.63 59.36 -20.69
N GLY A 216 37.30 60.02 -21.64
CA GLY A 216 37.36 59.60 -23.05
C GLY A 216 37.92 58.20 -23.33
N GLU A 217 38.64 57.60 -22.38
CA GLU A 217 39.19 56.24 -22.47
C GLU A 217 38.42 55.19 -21.63
N SER A 218 37.31 55.56 -20.99
CA SER A 218 36.52 54.64 -20.18
C SER A 218 35.79 53.58 -21.04
N PHE A 219 35.91 52.30 -20.65
CA PHE A 219 35.24 51.16 -21.31
C PHE A 219 34.57 50.25 -20.28
N TYR A 220 33.29 49.93 -20.48
CA TYR A 220 32.52 49.06 -19.57
C TYR A 220 31.62 48.11 -20.36
N ALA A 221 31.84 46.81 -20.18
CA ALA A 221 31.03 45.77 -20.79
C ALA A 221 29.64 45.65 -20.11
N GLN A 222 28.67 45.17 -20.85
CA GLN A 222 27.31 44.89 -20.40
C GLN A 222 27.34 43.94 -19.19
N GLY A 223 26.69 44.35 -18.10
CA GLY A 223 26.67 43.62 -16.83
C GLY A 223 27.74 44.05 -15.81
N ALA A 224 28.67 44.95 -16.17
CA ALA A 224 29.64 45.52 -15.22
C ALA A 224 28.94 46.38 -14.15
N LYS A 225 29.36 46.22 -12.88
CA LYS A 225 28.76 46.87 -11.70
C LYS A 225 29.65 48.04 -11.24
N LEU A 226 29.12 49.26 -11.21
CA LEU A 226 29.90 50.49 -11.01
C LEU A 226 29.38 51.36 -9.85
N ALA A 227 30.27 52.01 -9.10
CA ALA A 227 29.94 52.98 -8.05
C ALA A 227 30.69 54.30 -8.25
N ARG A 228 29.96 55.39 -8.37
CA ARG A 228 30.51 56.75 -8.49
C ARG A 228 30.61 57.42 -7.13
N ARG A 229 31.79 57.91 -6.76
CA ARG A 229 32.03 58.67 -5.52
C ARG A 229 31.77 60.16 -5.69
N GLY A 230 30.82 60.72 -4.96
CA GLY A 230 30.63 62.17 -4.75
C GLY A 230 31.18 62.64 -3.40
N GLU A 231 31.17 63.96 -3.17
CA GLU A 231 31.70 64.57 -1.92
C GLU A 231 30.91 64.20 -0.66
N ALA A 232 29.64 63.77 -0.78
CA ALA A 232 28.79 63.38 0.35
C ALA A 232 27.87 62.16 0.12
N SER A 233 27.91 61.51 -1.06
CA SER A 233 27.17 60.26 -1.32
C SER A 233 27.76 59.45 -2.48
N LEU A 234 27.44 58.14 -2.53
CA LEU A 234 27.79 57.23 -3.62
C LEU A 234 26.54 56.96 -4.49
N ALA A 235 26.69 56.97 -5.82
CA ALA A 235 25.63 56.62 -6.77
C ALA A 235 26.05 55.37 -7.59
N PHE A 236 25.16 54.37 -7.71
CA PHE A 236 25.48 53.05 -8.28
C PHE A 236 24.83 52.83 -9.65
N TYR A 237 25.54 52.19 -10.57
CA TYR A 237 25.15 52.00 -11.97
C TYR A 237 25.49 50.58 -12.48
N VAL A 238 24.62 49.99 -13.30
CA VAL A 238 24.87 48.79 -14.10
C VAL A 238 24.98 49.25 -15.55
N CYS A 239 26.05 48.82 -16.22
CA CYS A 239 26.17 48.99 -17.66
C CYS A 239 25.17 48.06 -18.36
N THR A 240 24.11 48.61 -18.95
CA THR A 240 23.04 47.84 -19.62
C THR A 240 23.35 47.53 -21.07
N LYS A 241 24.32 48.24 -21.64
CA LYS A 241 24.79 48.07 -23.01
C LYS A 241 26.24 48.56 -23.08
N ASP A 242 27.10 47.79 -23.76
CA ASP A 242 28.52 48.11 -23.92
C ASP A 242 28.73 49.59 -24.25
N LEU A 243 29.65 50.22 -23.51
CA LEU A 243 30.07 51.59 -23.78
C LEU A 243 31.51 51.58 -24.30
N GLU A 244 31.67 51.90 -25.59
CA GLU A 244 32.94 51.88 -26.31
C GLU A 244 33.71 53.21 -26.18
N ALA A 245 35.05 53.11 -26.25
CA ALA A 245 35.94 54.28 -26.19
C ALA A 245 35.65 55.25 -27.36
N GLY A 246 35.54 56.54 -27.05
CA GLY A 246 35.18 57.59 -28.02
C GLY A 246 33.70 57.96 -28.09
N SER A 247 32.82 57.29 -27.32
CA SER A 247 31.37 57.60 -27.25
C SER A 247 31.02 58.81 -26.37
N PHE A 248 32.02 59.53 -25.84
CA PHE A 248 31.84 60.61 -24.85
C PHE A 248 31.74 62.01 -25.49
N VAL A 249 30.91 62.87 -24.92
CA VAL A 249 30.78 64.30 -25.29
C VAL A 249 31.40 65.17 -24.19
N ASP A 250 32.23 66.13 -24.60
CA ASP A 250 33.04 66.93 -23.68
C ASP A 250 32.19 67.77 -22.70
N GLY A 251 32.52 67.69 -21.42
CA GLY A 251 31.75 68.32 -20.33
C GLY A 251 30.58 67.49 -19.78
N LEU A 252 30.30 66.30 -20.32
CA LEU A 252 29.26 65.39 -19.82
C LEU A 252 29.89 64.14 -19.19
N ASN A 253 30.35 64.28 -17.93
CA ASN A 253 31.17 63.28 -17.25
C ASN A 253 30.39 62.34 -16.29
N LEU A 254 29.06 62.36 -16.34
CA LEU A 254 28.19 61.63 -15.41
C LEU A 254 27.45 60.47 -16.09
N PRO A 255 27.24 59.32 -15.42
CA PRO A 255 26.48 58.20 -15.97
C PRO A 255 25.02 58.56 -16.32
N GLU A 256 24.42 59.50 -15.58
CA GLU A 256 23.06 60.00 -15.85
C GLU A 256 22.94 60.69 -17.22
N ASN A 257 24.08 61.11 -17.81
CA ASN A 257 24.12 61.75 -19.12
C ASN A 257 24.09 60.73 -20.28
N TYR A 258 24.27 59.44 -19.98
CA TYR A 258 24.23 58.34 -20.95
C TYR A 258 23.23 57.24 -20.53
N PRO A 259 21.94 57.59 -20.41
CA PRO A 259 20.91 56.72 -19.80
C PRO A 259 20.63 55.43 -20.58
N ASP A 260 20.98 55.37 -21.87
CA ASP A 260 20.82 54.18 -22.70
C ASP A 260 21.92 53.12 -22.46
N ASN A 261 23.07 53.56 -21.94
CA ASN A 261 24.23 52.70 -21.64
C ASN A 261 24.33 52.36 -20.15
N PHE A 262 23.89 53.26 -19.28
CA PHE A 262 23.92 53.06 -17.83
C PHE A 262 22.54 53.17 -17.23
N LEU A 263 22.10 52.06 -16.64
CA LEU A 263 20.96 52.04 -15.76
C LEU A 263 21.47 52.18 -14.33
N ARG A 264 20.90 53.10 -13.57
CA ARG A 264 21.20 53.18 -12.13
C ARG A 264 20.88 51.84 -11.48
N ALA A 265 21.89 51.18 -10.93
CA ALA A 265 21.82 49.80 -10.49
C ALA A 265 20.95 49.65 -9.25
N GLU A 266 20.10 48.65 -9.22
CA GLU A 266 19.32 48.34 -8.03
C GLU A 266 20.04 47.36 -7.08
N ARG A 267 21.06 46.56 -7.46
CA ARG A 267 21.44 45.39 -6.64
C ARG A 267 22.97 44.91 -6.74
N THR A 268 23.82 44.82 -5.66
CA THR A 268 24.21 43.71 -4.67
C THR A 268 23.55 43.63 -3.27
N GLU A 269 22.37 43.11 -3.13
CA GLU A 269 21.40 43.33 -4.14
C GLU A 269 20.35 44.28 -3.53
N GLY A 270 20.74 45.53 -3.23
CA GLY A 270 19.83 46.59 -2.78
C GLY A 270 19.55 46.57 -1.27
N PHE A 271 20.59 46.49 -0.43
CA PHE A 271 20.54 46.91 0.99
C PHE A 271 21.47 48.10 1.28
N GLY A 272 22.52 48.31 0.47
CA GLY A 272 23.27 49.56 0.43
C GLY A 272 22.39 50.67 -0.12
N GLY A 273 21.60 51.31 0.75
CA GLY A 273 20.59 52.31 0.40
C GLY A 273 19.14 51.94 0.74
N VAL A 274 18.86 50.75 1.31
CA VAL A 274 17.51 50.46 1.85
C VAL A 274 17.28 51.38 3.04
N GLN A 275 16.38 52.33 2.85
CA GLN A 275 15.93 53.21 3.91
C GLN A 275 15.18 52.37 4.94
N PRO A 276 15.73 52.23 6.15
CA PRO A 276 15.12 51.33 7.11
C PRO A 276 13.83 51.95 7.63
N VAL A 277 12.77 51.15 7.62
CA VAL A 277 11.41 51.61 7.93
C VAL A 277 11.05 51.30 9.38
N ASN A 278 10.11 52.05 9.94
CA ASN A 278 9.52 51.76 11.26
C ASN A 278 8.35 50.75 11.16
N GLY A 279 7.85 50.50 9.94
CA GLY A 279 6.76 49.58 9.61
C GLY A 279 6.45 49.58 8.10
N LEU A 280 5.65 48.60 7.65
CA LEU A 280 5.09 48.52 6.30
C LEU A 280 4.05 49.62 6.05
N SER A 281 3.80 49.91 4.78
CA SER A 281 2.81 50.90 4.32
C SER A 281 2.11 50.38 3.05
N GLU A 282 1.11 51.10 2.53
CA GLU A 282 0.41 50.78 1.26
C GLU A 282 1.32 50.77 0.01
N ARG A 283 2.63 51.05 0.18
CA ARG A 283 3.64 50.95 -0.87
C ARG A 283 3.71 49.53 -1.46
N ARG A 284 3.96 49.46 -2.77
CA ARG A 284 4.24 48.20 -3.47
C ARG A 284 5.67 47.72 -3.24
N TYR A 285 5.82 46.43 -2.91
CA TYR A 285 7.08 45.72 -2.80
C TYR A 285 7.15 44.58 -3.84
N ALA A 286 8.25 44.49 -4.58
CA ALA A 286 8.43 43.48 -5.64
C ALA A 286 8.95 42.13 -5.10
N LYS A 287 8.71 41.02 -5.82
CA LYS A 287 9.34 39.72 -5.49
C LYS A 287 10.87 39.87 -5.53
N GLY A 288 11.52 39.41 -4.47
CA GLY A 288 12.94 39.59 -4.19
C GLY A 288 13.27 40.86 -3.38
N GLU A 289 12.37 41.84 -3.26
CA GLU A 289 12.65 43.13 -2.62
C GLU A 289 13.15 42.98 -1.18
N LYS A 290 14.07 43.84 -0.76
CA LYS A 290 14.80 43.74 0.51
C LYS A 290 14.28 44.82 1.46
N VAL A 291 13.95 44.44 2.70
CA VAL A 291 13.38 45.34 3.70
C VAL A 291 14.19 45.26 4.99
N VAL A 292 14.52 46.43 5.57
CA VAL A 292 15.16 46.54 6.89
C VAL A 292 14.21 47.26 7.85
N LEU A 293 13.91 46.63 8.98
CA LEU A 293 13.08 47.21 10.04
C LEU A 293 13.95 47.78 11.17
N ARG A 294 13.61 48.96 11.67
CA ARG A 294 14.21 49.59 12.87
C ARG A 294 13.54 49.05 14.14
N SER A 295 14.22 48.19 14.91
CA SER A 295 13.68 47.64 16.17
C SER A 295 14.77 47.36 17.21
N GLY A 296 15.59 48.37 17.53
CA GLY A 296 16.75 48.24 18.44
C GLY A 296 17.95 47.45 17.87
N TYR A 297 17.70 46.62 16.86
CA TYR A 297 18.66 46.01 15.93
C TYR A 297 18.21 46.31 14.49
N TRP A 298 19.07 46.05 13.51
CA TRP A 298 18.63 45.91 12.12
C TRP A 298 17.95 44.55 11.95
N GLU A 299 16.65 44.52 11.62
CA GLU A 299 15.98 43.27 11.25
C GLU A 299 15.83 43.16 9.74
N TYR A 300 16.22 42.01 9.19
CA TYR A 300 16.26 41.80 7.76
C TYR A 300 15.08 41.00 7.26
N TRP A 301 14.54 41.36 6.09
CA TRP A 301 13.42 40.68 5.46
C TRP A 301 13.61 40.65 3.93
N THR A 302 13.09 39.60 3.31
CA THR A 302 13.01 39.46 1.84
C THR A 302 11.56 39.26 1.43
N CYS A 303 11.07 40.08 0.51
CA CYS A 303 9.78 39.89 -0.13
C CYS A 303 9.87 38.67 -1.07
N VAL A 304 9.14 37.59 -0.79
CA VAL A 304 9.13 36.35 -1.59
C VAL A 304 7.98 36.30 -2.59
N ARG A 305 6.97 37.17 -2.41
CA ARG A 305 5.82 37.37 -3.31
C ARG A 305 5.42 38.84 -3.29
N ALA A 306 5.13 39.42 -4.45
CA ALA A 306 4.78 40.83 -4.57
C ALA A 306 3.67 41.25 -3.58
N PHE A 307 3.80 42.41 -2.94
CA PHE A 307 2.89 42.96 -1.94
C PHE A 307 2.48 44.39 -2.34
N GLY A 308 1.21 44.77 -2.20
CA GLY A 308 0.77 46.14 -2.49
C GLY A 308 -0.49 46.57 -1.72
N GLY A 309 -1.10 47.69 -2.15
CA GLY A 309 -2.22 48.30 -1.43
C GLY A 309 -3.49 47.43 -1.30
N GLY A 310 -3.66 46.40 -2.13
CA GLY A 310 -4.75 45.42 -1.98
C GLY A 310 -4.50 44.38 -0.88
N ASP A 311 -3.24 44.21 -0.46
CA ASP A 311 -2.82 43.22 0.55
C ASP A 311 -2.61 43.86 1.94
N PHE A 312 -2.49 45.20 2.02
CA PHE A 312 -2.15 45.94 3.23
C PHE A 312 -3.37 46.22 4.14
N VAL A 313 -3.22 45.95 5.44
CA VAL A 313 -4.21 46.26 6.48
C VAL A 313 -3.63 47.26 7.48
N GLN A 314 -4.35 48.36 7.74
CA GLN A 314 -3.87 49.50 8.53
C GLN A 314 -3.39 49.16 9.97
N ALA A 315 -3.88 48.08 10.56
CA ALA A 315 -3.49 47.62 11.90
C ALA A 315 -2.31 46.63 11.91
N ALA A 316 -1.86 46.15 10.74
CA ALA A 316 -0.79 45.16 10.57
C ALA A 316 0.37 45.79 9.80
N VAL A 317 1.34 46.33 10.55
CA VAL A 317 2.44 47.16 10.03
C VAL A 317 3.80 46.46 10.10
N SER A 318 3.88 45.21 10.55
CA SER A 318 5.12 44.44 10.56
C SER A 318 5.18 43.47 9.37
N PRO A 319 6.35 43.25 8.74
CA PRO A 319 6.52 42.17 7.77
C PRO A 319 6.15 40.77 8.31
N SER A 320 6.25 40.57 9.63
CA SER A 320 5.80 39.33 10.29
C SER A 320 4.30 39.07 10.17
N ASP A 321 3.49 40.11 9.94
CA ASP A 321 2.04 39.99 9.84
C ASP A 321 1.60 39.42 8.49
N TYR A 322 2.54 39.31 7.52
CA TYR A 322 2.32 38.84 6.16
C TYR A 322 3.33 37.73 5.75
N PRO A 323 3.31 36.56 6.41
CA PRO A 323 4.30 35.48 6.21
C PRO A 323 4.29 34.89 4.78
N GLY A 324 3.20 35.02 4.02
CA GLY A 324 3.13 34.60 2.62
C GLY A 324 3.81 35.57 1.63
N HIS A 325 4.20 36.76 2.09
CA HIS A 325 4.83 37.79 1.25
C HIS A 325 6.26 38.10 1.69
N PHE A 326 6.59 37.99 2.97
CA PHE A 326 7.91 38.32 3.50
C PHE A 326 8.51 37.17 4.32
N VAL A 327 9.77 36.83 4.04
CA VAL A 327 10.57 35.89 4.82
C VAL A 327 11.63 36.65 5.61
N LYS A 328 11.74 36.33 6.90
CA LYS A 328 12.71 36.95 7.82
C LYS A 328 14.12 36.44 7.57
N GLY A 329 15.10 37.33 7.57
CA GLY A 329 16.53 37.04 7.54
C GLY A 329 17.19 37.04 6.15
N LEU A 330 18.51 37.18 6.15
CA LEU A 330 19.38 37.06 4.99
C LEU A 330 19.89 35.63 4.90
N ALA A 331 19.56 34.95 3.81
CA ALA A 331 20.03 33.60 3.59
C ALA A 331 21.55 33.61 3.33
N VAL A 332 22.30 32.92 4.17
CA VAL A 332 23.75 32.76 4.10
C VAL A 332 24.05 31.56 3.21
N GLY A 333 25.09 31.64 2.37
CA GLY A 333 25.55 30.54 1.52
C GLY A 333 24.44 29.94 0.65
N GLU A 334 24.65 28.72 0.18
CA GLU A 334 23.60 27.89 -0.46
C GLU A 334 22.90 27.01 0.56
N ALA A 335 21.71 26.52 0.22
CA ALA A 335 21.03 25.51 1.03
C ALA A 335 21.73 24.16 0.87
N VAL A 336 22.24 23.62 1.97
CA VAL A 336 23.05 22.41 2.00
C VAL A 336 22.16 21.19 2.27
N PRO A 337 22.28 20.09 1.51
CA PRO A 337 21.53 18.87 1.78
C PRO A 337 22.04 18.22 3.08
N CYS A 338 21.16 17.62 3.87
CA CYS A 338 21.44 17.09 5.20
C CYS A 338 20.53 15.92 5.56
N ARG A 339 21.11 14.79 5.98
CA ARG A 339 20.42 13.64 6.60
C ARG A 339 21.21 13.14 7.82
N GLY A 340 21.50 14.06 8.75
CA GLY A 340 22.35 13.78 9.90
C GLY A 340 22.60 15.03 10.74
N THR A 341 23.73 15.06 11.44
CA THR A 341 24.04 16.16 12.35
C THR A 341 24.54 17.39 11.61
N TRP A 342 24.16 18.55 12.14
CA TRP A 342 24.71 19.85 11.74
C TRP A 342 25.08 20.66 12.97
N GLU A 343 26.08 21.51 12.81
CA GLU A 343 26.64 22.34 13.87
C GLU A 343 26.79 23.78 13.36
N PHE A 344 26.21 24.74 14.09
CA PHE A 344 26.45 26.15 13.84
C PHE A 344 27.45 26.69 14.86
N PHE A 345 28.61 27.09 14.35
CA PHE A 345 29.64 27.77 15.11
C PHE A 345 29.48 29.27 14.99
N CYS A 346 29.64 29.98 16.10
CA CYS A 346 29.82 31.42 16.11
C CYS A 346 31.02 31.76 17.01
N SER A 347 31.90 32.63 16.51
CA SER A 347 33.13 33.01 17.22
C SER A 347 33.55 34.44 16.89
N GLY A 348 34.32 35.06 17.79
CA GLY A 348 34.75 36.45 17.69
C GLY A 348 33.74 37.44 18.28
N ALA A 349 33.87 38.72 17.90
CA ALA A 349 32.99 39.80 18.32
C ALA A 349 31.89 40.04 17.29
N TRP A 350 30.72 39.45 17.49
CA TRP A 350 29.55 39.64 16.64
C TRP A 350 28.31 39.98 17.50
N TYR A 351 27.34 40.68 16.93
CA TYR A 351 26.16 41.17 17.65
C TYR A 351 24.95 41.13 16.71
N GLY A 352 23.86 40.46 17.11
CA GLY A 352 22.74 40.15 16.23
C GLY A 352 22.17 38.76 16.48
N SER A 353 21.38 38.25 15.54
CA SER A 353 20.88 36.86 15.59
C SER A 353 21.08 36.12 14.28
N TYR A 354 21.51 34.87 14.41
CA TYR A 354 21.49 33.87 13.36
C TYR A 354 20.41 32.84 13.65
N GLU A 355 19.82 32.29 12.60
CA GLU A 355 18.81 31.25 12.68
C GLU A 355 19.16 30.14 11.68
N VAL A 356 19.17 28.90 12.14
CA VAL A 356 19.29 27.73 11.27
C VAL A 356 17.88 27.26 10.95
N ARG A 357 17.58 27.05 9.67
CA ARG A 357 16.28 26.54 9.22
C ARG A 357 16.45 25.33 8.33
N ARG A 358 15.45 24.45 8.32
CA ARG A 358 15.33 23.32 7.39
C ARG A 358 14.18 23.49 6.40
N SER A 359 14.26 22.85 5.24
CA SER A 359 13.19 22.75 4.25
C SER A 359 13.21 21.38 3.54
N TYR A 360 12.03 20.79 3.31
CA TYR A 360 11.86 19.59 2.49
C TYR A 360 11.47 19.93 1.05
N ASP A 361 10.84 21.09 0.81
CA ASP A 361 10.29 21.49 -0.50
C ASP A 361 11.34 22.06 -1.47
N GLY A 362 12.60 22.13 -1.03
CA GLY A 362 13.75 22.51 -1.86
C GLY A 362 14.51 23.76 -1.38
N PRO A 363 15.51 24.21 -2.15
CA PRO A 363 16.47 25.23 -1.70
C PRO A 363 15.99 26.69 -1.83
N GLY A 364 14.82 26.91 -2.45
CA GLY A 364 14.26 28.23 -2.73
C GLY A 364 13.83 28.97 -1.46
N LEU A 365 13.93 30.30 -1.46
CA LEU A 365 13.48 31.13 -0.32
C LEU A 365 11.96 31.27 -0.23
N ASP A 366 11.24 30.94 -1.30
CA ASP A 366 9.79 30.89 -1.39
C ASP A 366 9.20 29.53 -0.99
N ARG A 367 10.03 28.63 -0.47
CA ARG A 367 9.63 27.33 0.11
C ARG A 367 9.29 27.46 1.59
N GLU A 368 8.68 26.42 2.16
CA GLU A 368 8.47 26.38 3.61
C GLU A 368 9.79 26.09 4.33
N TRP A 369 10.11 26.91 5.31
CA TRP A 369 11.32 26.81 6.13
C TRP A 369 10.95 26.73 7.61
N GLU A 370 11.38 25.66 8.27
CA GLU A 370 11.14 25.45 9.70
C GLU A 370 12.38 25.85 10.51
N SER A 371 12.18 26.69 11.53
CA SER A 371 13.26 27.08 12.46
C SER A 371 13.75 25.88 13.27
N ARG A 372 15.06 25.70 13.32
CA ARG A 372 15.73 24.66 14.12
C ARG A 372 16.47 25.20 15.33
N GLY A 373 16.96 26.43 15.25
CA GLY A 373 17.65 27.06 16.36
C GLY A 373 18.00 28.50 16.04
N ILE A 374 18.03 29.33 17.08
CA ILE A 374 18.37 30.75 16.98
C ILE A 374 19.53 31.03 17.94
N SER A 375 20.64 31.53 17.41
CA SER A 375 21.76 32.05 18.20
C SER A 375 21.65 33.56 18.25
N PHE A 376 21.69 34.15 19.44
CA PHE A 376 21.55 35.59 19.63
C PHE A 376 22.67 36.15 20.51
N SER A 377 23.36 37.15 19.99
CA SER A 377 24.44 37.88 20.66
C SER A 377 24.02 39.32 20.94
N ARG A 378 24.02 39.71 22.22
CA ARG A 378 23.59 41.05 22.67
C ARG A 378 24.70 42.07 22.54
N ILE A 379 24.36 43.30 22.17
CA ILE A 379 25.30 44.42 22.12
C ILE A 379 26.00 44.57 23.49
N GLY A 380 27.34 44.57 23.48
CA GLY A 380 28.17 44.67 24.69
C GLY A 380 28.43 43.35 25.44
N ALA A 381 27.79 42.24 25.04
CA ALA A 381 28.00 40.91 25.62
C ALA A 381 27.96 39.85 24.51
N ALA A 382 29.07 39.71 23.78
CA ALA A 382 29.17 38.76 22.67
C ALA A 382 28.92 37.33 23.17
N SER A 383 28.04 36.59 22.48
CA SER A 383 27.67 35.22 22.82
C SER A 383 28.08 34.27 21.70
N ASN A 384 28.94 33.32 22.00
CA ASN A 384 29.51 32.37 21.04
C ASN A 384 29.04 30.95 21.36
N VAL A 385 27.72 30.75 21.27
CA VAL A 385 27.06 29.47 21.59
C VAL A 385 27.06 28.57 20.37
N LEU A 386 27.60 27.36 20.54
CA LEU A 386 27.44 26.27 19.58
C LEU A 386 25.98 25.82 19.57
N MET A 387 25.35 25.82 18.40
CA MET A 387 24.06 25.16 18.20
C MET A 387 24.26 23.88 17.41
N THR A 388 23.56 22.82 17.78
CA THR A 388 23.59 21.56 17.05
C THR A 388 22.16 21.08 16.78
N GLY A 389 21.99 20.28 15.74
CA GLY A 389 20.76 19.56 15.47
C GLY A 389 21.03 18.28 14.70
N ASP A 390 19.99 17.46 14.58
CA ASP A 390 20.04 16.18 13.87
C ASP A 390 18.80 16.03 12.98
N GLU A 391 19.03 15.77 11.70
CA GLU A 391 18.01 15.54 10.67
C GLU A 391 18.12 14.11 10.11
N SER A 392 18.43 13.14 10.98
CA SER A 392 18.66 11.74 10.61
C SER A 392 17.46 11.01 9.98
N GLY A 393 16.22 11.44 10.26
CA GLY A 393 15.02 10.77 9.78
C GLY A 393 14.77 10.90 8.27
N GLU A 394 14.80 12.12 7.73
CA GLU A 394 14.56 12.38 6.31
C GLU A 394 15.53 13.42 5.78
N GLU A 395 16.06 13.16 4.59
CA GLU A 395 16.98 14.08 3.94
C GLU A 395 16.28 15.39 3.61
N CYS A 396 16.84 16.50 4.07
CA CYS A 396 16.29 17.82 3.90
C CYS A 396 17.37 18.81 3.44
N ARG A 397 16.98 20.06 3.24
CA ARG A 397 17.89 21.18 3.01
C ARG A 397 18.00 22.00 4.29
N VAL A 398 19.21 22.25 4.76
CA VAL A 398 19.48 23.14 5.90
C VAL A 398 20.19 24.39 5.40
N ARG A 399 19.83 25.55 5.95
CA ARG A 399 20.47 26.81 5.62
C ARG A 399 20.53 27.74 6.82
N LEU A 400 21.58 28.56 6.86
CA LEU A 400 21.78 29.59 7.86
C LEU A 400 21.18 30.92 7.41
N PHE A 401 20.53 31.64 8.32
CA PHE A 401 19.92 32.95 8.08
C PHE A 401 20.44 33.98 9.08
N LEU A 402 20.96 35.12 8.62
CA LEU A 402 21.24 36.29 9.46
C LEU A 402 19.94 37.09 9.64
N THR A 403 19.30 37.00 10.80
CA THR A 403 18.00 37.63 11.06
C THR A 403 18.12 39.03 11.64
N ARG A 404 19.15 39.28 12.45
CA ARG A 404 19.43 40.61 13.01
C ARG A 404 20.91 40.93 13.01
N SER A 405 21.26 42.21 12.89
CA SER A 405 22.62 42.69 13.12
C SER A 405 22.65 43.98 13.95
N ARG A 406 23.82 44.35 14.46
CA ARG A 406 24.00 45.51 15.33
C ARG A 406 23.57 46.80 14.62
N PHE A 407 22.75 47.59 15.30
CA PHE A 407 22.54 48.97 14.89
C PHE A 407 23.78 49.81 15.27
N MET A 408 24.43 50.42 14.28
CA MET A 408 25.62 51.29 14.47
C MET A 408 25.31 52.72 14.05
N ASP A 409 24.90 52.89 12.79
CA ASP A 409 24.46 54.13 12.17
C ASP A 409 23.39 53.81 11.10
N GLU A 410 23.05 54.78 10.26
CA GLU A 410 22.07 54.59 9.17
C GLU A 410 22.53 53.65 8.05
N SER A 411 23.80 53.22 8.03
CA SER A 411 24.33 52.27 7.05
C SER A 411 24.17 50.83 7.56
N PRO A 412 23.37 49.98 6.88
CA PRO A 412 23.21 48.58 7.26
C PRO A 412 24.52 47.79 7.22
N VAL A 413 25.50 48.22 6.42
CA VAL A 413 26.80 47.55 6.22
C VAL A 413 27.65 47.56 7.50
N ASN A 414 27.50 48.57 8.34
CA ASN A 414 28.28 48.72 9.58
C ASN A 414 27.77 47.82 10.71
N GLY A 415 26.60 47.18 10.54
CA GLY A 415 26.04 46.22 11.49
C GLY A 415 26.50 44.77 11.29
N PHE A 416 27.09 44.43 10.14
CA PHE A 416 27.51 43.06 9.83
C PHE A 416 28.75 42.65 10.64
N PRO A 417 28.87 41.36 11.03
CA PRO A 417 30.11 40.83 11.61
C PRO A 417 31.30 41.04 10.67
N ASP A 418 32.49 41.22 11.24
CA ASP A 418 33.72 41.36 10.44
C ASP A 418 34.06 40.05 9.72
N ASP A 419 34.83 40.14 8.63
CA ASP A 419 35.27 39.00 7.81
C ASP A 419 36.11 37.95 8.59
N VAL A 420 36.44 38.24 9.85
CA VAL A 420 37.17 37.36 10.78
C VAL A 420 36.26 36.58 11.75
N CYS A 421 34.94 36.82 11.73
CA CYS A 421 33.99 36.11 12.59
C CYS A 421 33.65 34.71 12.04
N GLY A 422 33.85 33.66 12.84
CA GLY A 422 33.62 32.26 12.44
C GLY A 422 32.16 31.82 12.53
N ASN A 423 31.24 32.57 11.90
CA ASN A 423 29.80 32.28 11.88
C ASN A 423 29.46 31.30 10.73
N ARG A 424 29.73 30.00 10.93
CA ARG A 424 29.56 28.97 9.90
C ARG A 424 28.62 27.86 10.35
N LEU A 425 27.76 27.43 9.45
CA LEU A 425 26.96 26.21 9.60
C LEU A 425 27.69 25.06 8.91
N VAL A 426 28.05 24.02 9.64
CA VAL A 426 28.72 22.82 9.14
C VAL A 426 27.72 21.67 9.18
N VAL A 427 27.56 20.98 8.06
CA VAL A 427 26.78 19.75 7.96
C VAL A 427 27.76 18.59 7.83
N SER A 428 27.67 17.65 8.77
CA SER A 428 28.52 16.46 8.77
C SER A 428 28.30 15.63 7.51
N SER A 429 29.33 14.90 7.08
CA SER A 429 29.17 13.86 6.05
C SER A 429 28.09 12.87 6.45
N TYR A 430 27.19 12.53 5.54
CA TYR A 430 26.15 11.52 5.77
C TYR A 430 26.01 10.63 4.54
N LYS A 431 25.31 9.50 4.69
CA LYS A 431 25.04 8.59 3.58
C LYS A 431 23.89 9.13 2.72
N HIS A 432 24.18 9.46 1.47
CA HIS A 432 23.21 9.88 0.47
C HIS A 432 22.93 8.73 -0.51
N ASP A 433 21.66 8.57 -0.88
CA ASP A 433 21.20 7.57 -1.83
C ASP A 433 20.90 8.26 -3.17
N LEU A 434 21.81 8.15 -4.14
CA LEU A 434 21.57 8.64 -5.51
C LEU A 434 20.63 7.66 -6.21
N LEU A 435 19.42 8.12 -6.51
CA LEU A 435 18.41 7.34 -7.21
C LEU A 435 18.48 7.66 -8.70
N LEU A 436 18.87 6.68 -9.52
CA LEU A 436 18.93 6.82 -10.97
C LEU A 436 17.80 6.03 -11.60
N ARG A 437 16.95 6.70 -12.38
CA ARG A 437 15.91 6.05 -13.17
C ARG A 437 16.37 5.91 -14.61
N TYR A 438 16.27 4.70 -15.13
CA TYR A 438 16.54 4.41 -16.52
C TYR A 438 15.34 4.81 -17.37
N TRP A 439 15.59 5.46 -18.49
CA TRP A 439 14.58 5.77 -19.49
C TRP A 439 15.04 5.24 -20.83
N GLU A 440 14.06 4.87 -21.65
CA GLU A 440 14.27 4.51 -23.04
C GLU A 440 13.12 5.09 -23.89
N SER A 441 13.45 5.34 -25.14
CA SER A 441 12.47 5.64 -26.19
C SER A 441 12.48 4.47 -27.14
N VAL A 442 11.30 3.92 -27.40
CA VAL A 442 11.11 2.76 -28.28
C VAL A 442 10.42 3.19 -29.57
N ASP A 443 10.76 2.53 -30.66
CA ASP A 443 10.02 2.62 -31.92
C ASP A 443 8.66 1.93 -31.74
N GLU A 444 7.56 2.64 -32.01
CA GLU A 444 6.20 2.12 -31.81
C GLU A 444 5.86 0.93 -32.73
N GLU A 445 6.52 0.79 -33.89
CA GLU A 445 6.26 -0.29 -34.84
C GLU A 445 7.16 -1.50 -34.62
N THR A 446 8.44 -1.29 -34.30
CA THR A 446 9.42 -2.38 -34.18
C THR A 446 9.79 -2.75 -32.74
N GLU A 447 9.27 -2.03 -31.74
CA GLU A 447 9.62 -2.14 -30.31
C GLU A 447 11.13 -2.01 -30.03
N ALA A 448 11.87 -1.40 -30.96
CA ALA A 448 13.32 -1.29 -30.86
C ALA A 448 13.68 -0.04 -30.06
N VAL A 449 14.64 -0.16 -29.13
CA VAL A 449 15.13 0.99 -28.37
C VAL A 449 15.90 1.95 -29.28
N LEU A 450 15.39 3.17 -29.45
CA LEU A 450 15.96 4.25 -30.27
C LEU A 450 17.00 5.07 -29.51
N ALA A 451 16.73 5.34 -28.23
CA ALA A 451 17.63 6.05 -27.33
C ALA A 451 17.34 5.67 -25.89
N SER A 452 18.35 5.74 -25.03
CA SER A 452 18.21 5.50 -23.60
C SER A 452 19.19 6.32 -22.78
N GLY A 453 18.92 6.41 -21.48
CA GLY A 453 19.78 7.15 -20.56
C GLY A 453 19.29 7.07 -19.12
N TRP A 454 19.88 7.91 -18.27
CA TRP A 454 19.58 7.95 -16.84
C TRP A 454 19.31 9.37 -16.37
N HIS A 455 18.31 9.52 -15.51
CA HIS A 455 18.05 10.77 -14.81
C HIS A 455 18.06 10.58 -13.29
N ASP A 456 18.48 11.63 -12.59
CA ASP A 456 18.42 11.69 -11.13
C ASP A 456 16.96 11.85 -10.66
N ALA A 457 16.48 10.82 -9.97
CA ALA A 457 15.17 10.70 -9.37
C ALA A 457 15.18 10.95 -7.85
N SER A 458 16.31 11.37 -7.27
CA SER A 458 16.45 11.64 -5.84
C SER A 458 15.58 12.84 -5.43
N ALA A 459 14.89 12.74 -4.29
CA ALA A 459 14.09 13.84 -3.75
C ALA A 459 14.94 15.08 -3.43
N VAL A 460 16.12 14.84 -2.81
CA VAL A 460 17.13 15.87 -2.57
C VAL A 460 18.30 15.64 -3.52
N LYS A 461 18.46 16.52 -4.50
CA LYS A 461 19.55 16.42 -5.48
C LYS A 461 20.88 16.84 -4.88
N VAL A 462 21.90 16.00 -5.05
CA VAL A 462 23.29 16.30 -4.71
C VAL A 462 24.09 16.32 -6.01
N ASP A 463 24.49 17.51 -6.45
CA ASP A 463 25.20 17.66 -7.72
C ASP A 463 26.52 16.89 -7.72
N PHE A 464 26.72 16.12 -8.78
CA PHE A 464 27.91 15.31 -8.99
C PHE A 464 28.28 15.32 -10.48
N THR A 465 29.53 15.65 -10.78
CA THR A 465 30.09 15.57 -12.13
C THR A 465 31.40 14.78 -12.08
N GLY A 466 31.64 13.98 -13.10
CA GLY A 466 32.83 13.11 -13.19
C GLY A 466 32.49 11.66 -12.87
N ARG A 467 33.50 10.90 -12.42
CA ARG A 467 33.41 9.45 -12.25
C ARG A 467 33.46 9.05 -10.78
N ARG A 468 32.60 8.11 -10.36
CA ARG A 468 32.56 7.59 -8.98
C ARG A 468 32.15 6.12 -8.97
N SER A 469 32.89 5.32 -8.20
CA SER A 469 32.56 3.93 -7.93
C SER A 469 31.69 3.81 -6.69
N PHE A 470 30.74 2.87 -6.70
CA PHE A 470 29.76 2.63 -5.65
C PHE A 470 29.80 1.16 -5.24
N VAL A 471 30.10 0.91 -3.96
CA VAL A 471 30.06 -0.43 -3.37
C VAL A 471 28.63 -0.77 -2.89
N ASP A 472 27.94 0.22 -2.32
CA ASP A 472 26.57 0.06 -1.84
C ASP A 472 25.59 0.51 -2.91
N TRP A 473 25.10 -0.45 -3.69
CA TRP A 473 24.11 -0.19 -4.72
C TRP A 473 23.12 -1.34 -4.79
N SER A 474 21.89 -1.05 -5.22
CA SER A 474 20.87 -2.06 -5.42
C SER A 474 19.80 -1.59 -6.40
N TRP A 475 19.31 -2.51 -7.20
CA TRP A 475 18.08 -2.33 -7.96
C TRP A 475 16.86 -2.31 -7.04
N CYS A 476 15.80 -1.63 -7.49
CA CYS A 476 14.47 -1.78 -6.90
C CYS A 476 14.09 -3.26 -6.82
N ALA A 477 13.49 -3.68 -5.70
CA ALA A 477 13.03 -5.06 -5.54
C ALA A 477 11.91 -5.41 -6.53
N PHE A 478 11.13 -4.42 -6.95
CA PHE A 478 9.96 -4.56 -7.80
C PHE A 478 10.29 -4.02 -9.18
N ARG A 479 10.70 -4.92 -10.07
CA ARG A 479 11.01 -4.62 -11.47
C ARG A 479 10.74 -5.83 -12.36
N PRO A 480 10.52 -5.66 -13.67
CA PRO A 480 10.19 -6.76 -14.58
C PRO A 480 11.16 -7.95 -14.48
N ALA A 481 12.47 -7.69 -14.49
CA ALA A 481 13.51 -8.73 -14.41
C ALA A 481 13.53 -9.53 -13.10
N TYR A 482 12.96 -9.01 -12.01
CA TYR A 482 12.86 -9.71 -10.72
C TYR A 482 11.45 -10.22 -10.40
N GLY A 483 10.49 -9.90 -11.27
CA GLY A 483 9.07 -10.00 -10.97
C GLY A 483 8.62 -9.01 -9.89
N PHE A 484 7.32 -8.98 -9.71
CA PHE A 484 6.63 -8.11 -8.77
C PHE A 484 6.10 -8.93 -7.58
N PRO A 485 5.75 -8.28 -6.45
CA PRO A 485 5.32 -9.02 -5.27
C PRO A 485 4.01 -9.75 -5.56
N LEU A 486 3.95 -11.04 -5.24
CA LEU A 486 2.69 -11.80 -5.33
C LEU A 486 1.71 -11.37 -4.23
N LEU A 487 2.20 -11.09 -3.02
CA LEU A 487 1.38 -10.94 -1.82
C LEU A 487 1.37 -9.50 -1.30
N CYS A 488 0.22 -9.07 -0.78
CA CYS A 488 0.06 -7.82 -0.03
C CYS A 488 -0.78 -8.04 1.24
N GLU A 489 -0.42 -7.36 2.33
CA GLU A 489 -1.15 -7.38 3.62
C GLU A 489 -0.90 -6.08 4.40
N VAL A 490 -1.71 -5.76 5.39
CA VAL A 490 -1.45 -4.70 6.37
C VAL A 490 -1.24 -5.28 7.75
N PHE A 491 -0.14 -4.89 8.39
CA PHE A 491 0.24 -5.38 9.70
C PHE A 491 0.90 -4.28 10.52
N SER A 492 0.44 -4.07 11.75
CA SER A 492 0.99 -3.05 12.67
C SER A 492 1.17 -1.66 12.04
N GLN A 493 0.13 -1.16 11.34
CA GLN A 493 0.14 0.12 10.61
C GLN A 493 1.19 0.21 9.49
N ARG A 494 1.64 -0.93 8.95
CA ARG A 494 2.57 -1.00 7.82
C ARG A 494 1.93 -1.74 6.67
N LEU A 495 2.18 -1.31 5.44
CA LEU A 495 1.89 -2.07 4.25
C LEU A 495 2.99 -3.11 4.04
N VAL A 496 2.60 -4.36 3.80
CA VAL A 496 3.51 -5.48 3.62
C VAL A 496 3.37 -6.01 2.21
N PHE A 497 4.49 -6.11 1.49
CA PHE A 497 4.61 -6.83 0.23
C PHE A 497 5.51 -8.04 0.42
N ALA A 498 5.28 -9.13 -0.32
CA ALA A 498 6.16 -10.30 -0.24
C ALA A 498 6.18 -11.13 -1.53
N SER A 499 7.21 -11.98 -1.63
CA SER A 499 7.32 -13.04 -2.63
C SER A 499 7.42 -12.50 -4.07
N THR A 500 8.56 -11.89 -4.40
CA THR A 500 8.93 -11.64 -5.80
C THR A 500 9.58 -12.89 -6.39
N VAL A 501 9.67 -13.01 -7.72
CA VAL A 501 10.31 -14.15 -8.38
C VAL A 501 11.80 -14.25 -7.96
N ALA A 502 12.50 -13.12 -7.85
CA ALA A 502 13.90 -13.09 -7.46
C ALA A 502 14.14 -13.21 -5.93
N GLN A 503 13.16 -12.85 -5.10
CA GLN A 503 13.24 -12.96 -3.64
C GLN A 503 11.95 -13.59 -3.07
N PRO A 504 11.71 -14.88 -3.33
CA PRO A 504 10.46 -15.55 -3.00
C PRO A 504 10.23 -15.72 -1.48
N GLN A 505 11.28 -15.55 -0.67
CA GLN A 505 11.28 -15.70 0.79
C GLN A 505 11.36 -14.38 1.53
N SER A 506 11.32 -13.26 0.81
CA SER A 506 11.44 -11.93 1.38
C SER A 506 10.09 -11.26 1.49
N LEU A 507 9.95 -10.46 2.53
CA LEU A 507 8.85 -9.54 2.74
C LEU A 507 9.41 -8.16 3.10
N TRP A 508 8.71 -7.13 2.62
CA TRP A 508 9.03 -5.73 2.82
C TRP A 508 7.84 -5.08 3.52
N MET A 509 8.10 -4.38 4.62
CA MET A 509 7.11 -3.60 5.36
C MET A 509 7.46 -2.12 5.23
N SER A 510 6.46 -1.28 4.95
CA SER A 510 6.60 0.16 4.92
C SER A 510 6.96 0.71 6.31
N ARG A 511 7.27 2.01 6.39
CA ARG A 511 7.30 2.75 7.65
C ARG A 511 5.93 2.70 8.34
N THR A 512 5.93 2.86 9.65
CA THR A 512 4.68 2.91 10.44
C THR A 512 3.86 4.13 10.05
N ASP A 513 2.58 3.93 9.72
CA ASP A 513 1.61 4.98 9.34
C ASP A 513 1.94 5.73 8.03
N ASP A 514 2.99 5.31 7.32
CA ASP A 514 3.40 5.85 6.03
C ASP A 514 3.56 4.69 5.03
N LEU A 515 2.45 4.37 4.36
CA LEU A 515 2.27 3.09 3.64
C LEU A 515 3.07 2.99 2.34
N ASP A 516 3.47 4.11 1.74
CA ASP A 516 4.18 4.15 0.46
C ASP A 516 5.71 4.26 0.61
N ARG A 517 6.19 4.30 1.85
CA ARG A 517 7.59 4.55 2.21
C ARG A 517 8.27 3.32 2.79
N PHE A 518 9.26 2.76 2.10
CA PHE A 518 9.95 1.50 2.45
C PHE A 518 11.45 1.67 2.74
N ASP A 519 11.90 2.89 3.04
CA ASP A 519 13.30 3.11 3.41
C ASP A 519 13.63 2.45 4.76
N LEU A 520 14.75 1.72 4.77
CA LEU A 520 15.23 1.11 6.01
C LEU A 520 15.95 2.16 6.85
N GLY A 521 15.88 1.96 8.16
CA GLY A 521 16.54 2.80 9.14
C GLY A 521 16.74 2.05 10.45
N LYS A 522 17.32 2.75 11.41
CA LYS A 522 17.46 2.26 12.80
C LYS A 522 16.36 2.78 13.72
N GLU A 523 15.50 3.68 13.22
CA GLU A 523 14.35 4.19 13.98
C GLU A 523 13.33 3.06 14.21
N GLU A 524 12.49 3.22 15.23
CA GLU A 524 11.47 2.23 15.58
C GLU A 524 10.36 2.12 14.53
N ASP A 525 10.07 3.21 13.82
CA ASP A 525 9.06 3.35 12.78
C ASP A 525 9.60 3.13 11.36
N ALA A 526 10.92 2.97 11.19
CA ALA A 526 11.55 2.77 9.88
C ALA A 526 11.04 1.51 9.16
N GLY A 527 11.17 1.47 7.83
CA GLY A 527 10.81 0.32 7.02
C GLY A 527 11.56 -0.94 7.43
N ILE A 528 10.97 -2.11 7.15
CA ILE A 528 11.49 -3.40 7.58
C ILE A 528 11.58 -4.33 6.37
N ALA A 529 12.69 -5.02 6.22
CA ALA A 529 12.80 -6.12 5.28
C ALA A 529 13.27 -7.38 6.00
N VAL A 530 12.54 -8.47 5.80
CA VAL A 530 12.83 -9.76 6.42
C VAL A 530 12.91 -10.81 5.33
N THR A 531 13.98 -11.61 5.34
CA THR A 531 14.08 -12.82 4.53
C THR A 531 14.03 -14.01 5.47
N LEU A 532 13.16 -14.97 5.20
CA LEU A 532 13.02 -16.17 6.02
C LEU A 532 14.33 -16.98 5.99
N ALA A 533 14.83 -17.36 7.16
CA ALA A 533 15.95 -18.29 7.28
C ALA A 533 15.43 -19.72 7.16
N THR A 534 15.51 -20.30 5.97
CA THR A 534 14.96 -21.63 5.66
C THR A 534 16.00 -22.52 4.99
N THR A 535 15.80 -23.83 5.02
CA THR A 535 16.71 -24.81 4.37
C THR A 535 16.49 -24.93 2.87
N SER A 536 15.34 -24.48 2.37
CA SER A 536 14.87 -24.64 1.00
C SER A 536 14.32 -23.30 0.51
N GLN A 537 14.58 -22.91 -0.74
CA GLN A 537 14.13 -21.62 -1.31
C GLN A 537 12.64 -21.65 -1.70
N ASN A 538 11.76 -22.02 -0.78
CA ASN A 538 10.32 -22.05 -1.01
C ASN A 538 9.68 -20.68 -0.87
N ALA A 539 8.88 -20.32 -1.86
CA ALA A 539 8.14 -19.08 -1.88
C ALA A 539 7.13 -18.97 -0.74
N ILE A 540 6.91 -17.74 -0.28
CA ILE A 540 5.79 -17.40 0.58
C ILE A 540 4.52 -17.48 -0.27
N CYS A 541 3.55 -18.27 0.18
CA CYS A 541 2.33 -18.62 -0.54
C CYS A 541 1.14 -17.75 -0.11
N TRP A 542 1.09 -17.36 1.18
CA TRP A 542 0.06 -16.51 1.75
C TRP A 542 0.59 -15.73 2.96
N LEU A 543 -0.03 -14.57 3.22
CA LEU A 543 0.19 -13.72 4.40
C LEU A 543 -1.16 -13.46 5.06
N MET A 544 -1.19 -13.37 6.39
CA MET A 544 -2.38 -12.96 7.12
C MET A 544 -2.02 -12.30 8.45
N ALA A 545 -2.42 -11.04 8.61
CA ALA A 545 -2.30 -10.36 9.90
C ALA A 545 -3.33 -10.89 10.89
N HIS A 546 -2.88 -11.27 12.09
CA HIS A 546 -3.73 -11.79 13.16
C HIS A 546 -3.26 -11.26 14.53
N GLY A 547 -3.93 -10.21 15.02
CA GLY A 547 -3.51 -9.49 16.22
C GLY A 547 -2.15 -8.83 16.04
N GLU A 548 -1.22 -9.07 16.97
CA GLU A 548 0.14 -8.54 16.96
C GLU A 548 1.14 -9.43 16.19
N ARG A 549 0.64 -10.39 15.42
CA ARG A 549 1.45 -11.31 14.60
C ARG A 549 1.05 -11.29 13.14
N LEU A 550 2.03 -11.43 12.27
CA LEU A 550 1.84 -11.72 10.86
C LEU A 550 2.10 -13.20 10.64
N LEU A 551 1.06 -13.93 10.28
CA LEU A 551 1.13 -15.35 9.97
C LEU A 551 1.42 -15.51 8.49
N LEU A 552 2.26 -16.48 8.13
CA LEU A 552 2.54 -16.80 6.75
C LEU A 552 2.80 -18.28 6.53
N GLY A 553 2.50 -18.75 5.33
CA GLY A 553 2.82 -20.11 4.90
C GLY A 553 3.75 -20.09 3.70
N THR A 554 4.72 -20.98 3.72
CA THR A 554 5.58 -21.32 2.59
C THR A 554 5.20 -22.69 2.07
N ALA A 555 5.76 -23.10 0.92
CA ALA A 555 5.51 -24.44 0.42
C ALA A 555 5.91 -25.56 1.41
N ASP A 556 6.85 -25.33 2.34
CA ASP A 556 7.38 -26.35 3.28
C ASP A 556 6.85 -26.21 4.73
N ALA A 557 6.53 -25.00 5.17
CA ALA A 557 6.30 -24.70 6.59
C ALA A 557 5.48 -23.43 6.83
N GLU A 558 4.93 -23.33 8.05
CA GLU A 558 4.22 -22.17 8.57
C GLU A 558 5.10 -21.35 9.51
N TYR A 559 5.00 -20.03 9.41
CA TYR A 559 5.81 -19.09 10.18
C TYR A 559 4.97 -18.01 10.84
N VAL A 560 5.53 -17.48 11.92
CA VAL A 560 5.01 -16.32 12.64
C VAL A 560 6.06 -15.23 12.60
N VAL A 561 5.70 -14.07 12.05
CA VAL A 561 6.50 -12.85 12.07
C VAL A 561 5.95 -11.90 13.13
N GLY A 562 6.82 -11.43 14.01
CA GLY A 562 6.46 -10.48 15.05
C GLY A 562 7.64 -10.09 15.94
N ALA A 563 7.38 -9.22 16.91
CA ALA A 563 8.35 -8.85 17.94
C ALA A 563 8.25 -9.82 19.12
N GLY A 564 9.34 -10.55 19.41
CA GLY A 564 9.54 -11.48 20.55
C GLY A 564 8.39 -11.66 21.54
N GLN A 565 8.58 -11.28 22.82
CA GLN A 565 7.56 -11.47 23.87
C GLN A 565 6.64 -10.28 24.10
N SER A 566 7.03 -9.05 23.73
CA SER A 566 6.10 -7.91 23.65
C SER A 566 6.72 -6.74 22.87
N GLY A 567 5.86 -5.90 22.29
CA GLY A 567 6.24 -4.63 21.67
C GLY A 567 5.80 -4.51 20.21
N ALA A 568 5.77 -3.27 19.72
CA ALA A 568 5.60 -3.00 18.30
C ALA A 568 6.77 -3.57 17.50
N VAL A 569 6.49 -4.00 16.27
CA VAL A 569 7.52 -4.54 15.37
C VAL A 569 8.40 -3.40 14.86
N SER A 570 9.70 -3.54 15.07
CA SER A 570 10.75 -2.62 14.62
C SER A 570 11.90 -3.39 13.97
N HIS A 571 12.79 -2.64 13.31
CA HIS A 571 13.98 -3.20 12.68
C HIS A 571 14.82 -4.08 13.63
N ALA A 572 14.93 -3.70 14.91
CA ALA A 572 15.79 -4.41 15.87
C ALA A 572 15.20 -5.73 16.38
N ASN A 573 13.86 -5.81 16.51
CA ASN A 573 13.18 -6.88 17.24
C ASN A 573 12.37 -7.85 16.36
N VAL A 574 12.20 -7.55 15.06
CA VAL A 574 11.44 -8.41 14.15
C VAL A 574 12.10 -9.78 14.02
N ARG A 575 11.33 -10.85 14.22
CA ARG A 575 11.79 -12.23 14.04
C ARG A 575 10.74 -13.02 13.29
N ALA A 576 11.20 -13.95 12.46
CA ALA A 576 10.38 -14.97 11.82
C ALA A 576 10.68 -16.33 12.48
N GLY A 577 9.70 -16.89 13.19
CA GLY A 577 9.79 -18.21 13.81
C GLY A 577 9.05 -19.25 12.99
N ASN A 578 9.63 -20.44 12.81
CA ASN A 578 8.94 -21.60 12.24
C ASN A 578 8.06 -22.27 13.31
N HIS A 579 6.83 -22.61 12.96
CA HIS A 579 5.85 -23.24 13.84
C HIS A 579 5.14 -24.44 13.20
N GLY A 580 5.70 -25.03 12.15
CA GLY A 580 5.06 -26.14 11.45
C GLY A 580 5.87 -26.66 10.26
N TYR A 581 5.49 -27.83 9.77
CA TYR A 581 6.10 -28.50 8.62
C TYR A 581 5.03 -29.10 7.69
N VAL A 582 3.83 -28.52 7.69
CA VAL A 582 2.74 -28.99 6.82
C VAL A 582 2.99 -28.54 5.39
N GLY A 583 3.32 -27.26 5.22
CA GLY A 583 3.53 -26.64 3.91
C GLY A 583 2.21 -26.22 3.27
N SER A 584 2.27 -25.18 2.44
CA SER A 584 1.09 -24.50 1.89
C SER A 584 1.07 -24.50 0.36
N ALA A 585 -0.11 -24.68 -0.22
CA ALA A 585 -0.32 -24.38 -1.64
C ALA A 585 -0.29 -22.85 -1.88
N PRO A 586 0.06 -22.37 -3.09
CA PRO A 586 0.05 -20.96 -3.46
C PRO A 586 -1.37 -20.41 -3.68
N LEU A 587 -2.28 -20.68 -2.74
CA LEU A 587 -3.67 -20.27 -2.75
C LEU A 587 -3.91 -19.19 -1.68
N PRO A 588 -4.84 -18.24 -1.90
CA PRO A 588 -5.20 -17.29 -0.86
C PRO A 588 -5.69 -17.99 0.41
N ALA A 589 -5.11 -17.63 1.55
CA ALA A 589 -5.64 -18.03 2.85
C ALA A 589 -6.89 -17.20 3.19
N VAL A 590 -7.78 -17.78 3.99
CA VAL A 590 -9.03 -17.13 4.41
C VAL A 590 -8.98 -16.87 5.91
N MET A 591 -9.11 -15.60 6.31
CA MET A 591 -9.38 -15.29 7.72
C MET A 591 -10.78 -15.79 8.06
N ALA A 592 -10.87 -16.79 8.95
CA ALA A 592 -12.14 -17.25 9.47
C ALA A 592 -12.64 -16.25 10.54
N VAL A 593 -12.86 -16.72 11.77
CA VAL A 593 -13.26 -15.86 12.89
C VAL A 593 -12.06 -15.50 13.75
N ASP A 594 -11.30 -16.51 14.19
CA ASP A 594 -10.17 -16.38 15.14
C ASP A 594 -8.91 -17.15 14.69
N LYS A 595 -8.97 -17.82 13.54
CA LYS A 595 -7.89 -18.61 12.93
C LYS A 595 -7.84 -18.37 11.43
N VAL A 596 -6.71 -18.75 10.83
CA VAL A 596 -6.48 -18.66 9.39
C VAL A 596 -6.71 -20.04 8.77
N LEU A 597 -7.52 -20.10 7.73
CA LEU A 597 -7.72 -21.31 6.94
C LEU A 597 -6.80 -21.28 5.72
N TYR A 598 -6.02 -22.35 5.52
CA TYR A 598 -5.12 -22.49 4.38
C TYR A 598 -5.11 -23.93 3.85
N CYS A 599 -4.75 -24.09 2.58
CA CYS A 599 -4.63 -25.40 1.96
C CYS A 599 -3.18 -25.88 2.00
N GLU A 600 -2.99 -27.18 2.27
CA GLU A 600 -1.66 -27.79 2.17
C GLU A 600 -1.14 -27.84 0.72
N ARG A 601 0.14 -28.14 0.50
CA ARG A 601 0.83 -28.11 -0.82
C ARG A 601 0.05 -28.77 -1.97
N GLY A 602 -0.66 -29.87 -1.75
CA GLY A 602 -1.48 -30.55 -2.75
C GLY A 602 -2.84 -29.89 -3.06
N GLY A 603 -3.26 -28.91 -2.25
CA GLY A 603 -4.54 -28.21 -2.40
C GLY A 603 -5.76 -29.03 -1.99
N ALA A 604 -5.56 -30.24 -1.46
CA ALA A 604 -6.60 -31.25 -1.22
C ALA A 604 -6.98 -31.41 0.25
N ARG A 605 -6.30 -30.72 1.17
CA ARG A 605 -6.63 -30.71 2.61
C ARG A 605 -6.61 -29.30 3.15
N MET A 606 -7.56 -29.02 4.04
CA MET A 606 -7.73 -27.71 4.67
C MET A 606 -7.20 -27.75 6.10
N PHE A 607 -6.37 -26.79 6.45
CA PHE A 607 -5.83 -26.61 7.79
C PHE A 607 -6.33 -25.30 8.39
N GLN A 608 -6.59 -25.31 9.70
CA GLN A 608 -6.66 -24.09 10.48
C GLN A 608 -5.31 -23.84 11.17
N TYR A 609 -4.84 -22.60 11.10
CA TYR A 609 -3.62 -22.14 11.74
C TYR A 609 -3.91 -21.03 12.73
N GLY A 610 -3.36 -21.15 13.94
CA GLY A 610 -3.35 -20.08 14.92
C GLY A 610 -2.85 -20.54 16.28
N TYR A 611 -2.88 -19.63 17.25
CA TYR A 611 -2.39 -19.89 18.60
C TYR A 611 -3.27 -20.89 19.35
N ASP A 612 -2.67 -21.88 19.97
CA ASP A 612 -3.34 -22.85 20.83
C ASP A 612 -2.83 -22.71 22.27
N PHE A 613 -3.75 -22.38 23.18
CA PHE A 613 -3.41 -22.13 24.58
C PHE A 613 -2.99 -23.39 25.35
N GLN A 614 -3.40 -24.58 24.88
CA GLN A 614 -3.04 -25.84 25.54
C GLN A 614 -1.58 -26.21 25.28
N SER A 615 -1.12 -26.03 24.05
CA SER A 615 0.27 -26.29 23.65
C SER A 615 1.19 -25.08 23.80
N ASP A 616 0.65 -23.90 24.11
CA ASP A 616 1.36 -22.61 24.17
C ASP A 616 2.16 -22.33 22.88
N ALA A 617 1.56 -22.67 21.73
CA ALA A 617 2.22 -22.63 20.44
C ALA A 617 1.23 -22.28 19.31
N TYR A 618 1.77 -21.82 18.18
CA TYR A 618 1.01 -21.77 16.94
C TYR A 618 0.97 -23.16 16.33
N VAL A 619 -0.23 -23.65 15.99
CA VAL A 619 -0.43 -25.03 15.53
C VAL A 619 -1.34 -25.04 14.29
N SER A 620 -0.97 -25.88 13.32
CA SER A 620 -1.78 -26.25 12.17
C SER A 620 -2.63 -27.49 12.51
N ARG A 621 -3.96 -27.41 12.41
CA ARG A 621 -4.88 -28.55 12.61
C ARG A 621 -5.65 -28.86 11.32
N ASP A 622 -5.64 -30.12 10.90
CA ASP A 622 -6.36 -30.59 9.71
C ASP A 622 -7.88 -30.61 9.98
N LEU A 623 -8.65 -29.90 9.15
CA LEU A 623 -10.10 -29.81 9.22
C LEU A 623 -10.81 -30.80 8.30
N THR A 624 -10.07 -31.47 7.42
CA THR A 624 -10.57 -32.44 6.44
C THR A 624 -10.42 -33.89 6.90
N VAL A 625 -9.95 -34.14 8.12
CA VAL A 625 -9.70 -35.49 8.66
C VAL A 625 -10.89 -36.45 8.48
N PHE A 626 -12.11 -35.96 8.68
CA PHE A 626 -13.32 -36.77 8.53
C PHE A 626 -13.99 -36.67 7.16
N ALA A 627 -13.52 -35.78 6.28
CA ALA A 627 -14.15 -35.44 5.01
C ALA A 627 -13.11 -35.23 3.90
N SER A 628 -12.08 -36.06 3.87
CA SER A 628 -10.91 -35.92 2.99
C SER A 628 -11.29 -35.94 1.51
N HIS A 629 -12.36 -36.63 1.15
CA HIS A 629 -12.82 -36.78 -0.22
C HIS A 629 -13.32 -35.46 -0.83
N ILE A 630 -13.90 -34.55 -0.03
CA ILE A 630 -14.56 -33.32 -0.50
C ILE A 630 -13.60 -32.40 -1.24
N LEU A 631 -12.35 -32.29 -0.78
CA LEU A 631 -11.35 -31.45 -1.43
C LEU A 631 -10.39 -32.26 -2.31
N ALA A 632 -10.27 -33.57 -2.11
CA ALA A 632 -9.30 -34.40 -2.82
C ALA A 632 -9.78 -34.94 -4.17
N GLN A 633 -11.09 -35.18 -4.35
CA GLN A 633 -11.61 -35.87 -5.54
C GLN A 633 -11.44 -35.06 -6.83
N ASP A 634 -11.43 -33.73 -6.76
CA ASP A 634 -11.60 -32.86 -7.92
C ASP A 634 -10.45 -31.86 -8.14
N GLY A 635 -9.24 -32.28 -7.77
CA GLY A 635 -8.01 -31.52 -8.04
C GLY A 635 -7.72 -30.37 -7.07
N GLY A 636 -8.48 -30.23 -5.98
CA GLY A 636 -8.23 -29.30 -4.89
C GLY A 636 -8.94 -27.95 -5.01
N VAL A 637 -8.67 -27.08 -4.05
CA VAL A 637 -9.24 -25.72 -3.96
C VAL A 637 -8.59 -24.79 -5.00
N ALA A 638 -9.42 -23.96 -5.64
CA ALA A 638 -8.99 -22.89 -6.55
C ALA A 638 -9.02 -21.51 -5.86
N CYS A 639 -10.11 -21.21 -5.15
CA CYS A 639 -10.24 -19.99 -4.36
C CYS A 639 -11.31 -20.16 -3.27
N GLY A 640 -11.43 -19.18 -2.37
CA GLY A 640 -12.49 -19.19 -1.38
C GLY A 640 -12.86 -17.81 -0.85
N ALA A 641 -13.97 -17.77 -0.13
CA ALA A 641 -14.52 -16.59 0.54
C ALA A 641 -15.12 -17.00 1.90
N MET A 642 -15.39 -16.01 2.75
CA MET A 642 -16.00 -16.23 4.07
C MET A 642 -17.30 -15.45 4.18
N LEU A 643 -18.41 -16.15 4.43
CA LEU A 643 -19.67 -15.56 4.87
C LEU A 643 -19.65 -15.48 6.40
N ARG A 644 -19.97 -14.33 6.98
CA ARG A 644 -19.99 -14.14 8.43
C ARG A 644 -21.40 -14.26 9.01
N LYS A 645 -22.43 -13.90 8.23
CA LYS A 645 -23.85 -13.98 8.63
C LYS A 645 -24.66 -14.84 7.67
N PRO A 646 -25.68 -15.57 8.18
CA PRO A 646 -26.13 -15.62 9.59
C PRO A 646 -25.23 -16.49 10.48
N GLU A 647 -24.51 -17.44 9.90
CA GLU A 647 -23.48 -18.24 10.57
C GLU A 647 -22.20 -18.15 9.76
N ALA A 648 -21.06 -18.28 10.44
CA ALA A 648 -19.75 -18.31 9.81
C ALA A 648 -19.63 -19.54 8.89
N ARG A 649 -19.48 -19.31 7.58
CA ARG A 649 -19.31 -20.36 6.57
C ARG A 649 -18.17 -20.01 5.63
N ALA A 650 -17.19 -20.91 5.56
CA ALA A 650 -16.16 -20.84 4.55
C ALA A 650 -16.69 -21.48 3.26
N VAL A 651 -16.48 -20.80 2.13
CA VAL A 651 -16.94 -21.22 0.81
C VAL A 651 -15.70 -21.40 -0.06
N PHE A 652 -15.57 -22.56 -0.68
CA PHE A 652 -14.44 -22.92 -1.54
C PHE A 652 -14.94 -23.34 -2.92
N VAL A 653 -14.31 -22.79 -3.96
CA VAL A 653 -14.48 -23.24 -5.33
C VAL A 653 -13.38 -24.25 -5.61
N LEU A 654 -13.75 -25.41 -6.13
CA LEU A 654 -12.82 -26.47 -6.50
C LEU A 654 -12.39 -26.32 -7.97
N ARG A 655 -11.29 -26.98 -8.35
CA ARG A 655 -10.71 -26.84 -9.70
C ARG A 655 -11.58 -27.43 -10.82
N ASP A 656 -12.50 -28.34 -10.52
CA ASP A 656 -13.54 -28.84 -11.41
C ASP A 656 -14.70 -27.84 -11.61
N GLY A 657 -14.82 -26.86 -10.71
CA GLY A 657 -15.86 -25.84 -10.64
C GLY A 657 -17.07 -26.20 -9.79
N SER A 658 -17.01 -27.29 -9.02
CA SER A 658 -17.95 -27.54 -7.93
C SER A 658 -17.58 -26.70 -6.69
N MET A 659 -18.44 -26.73 -5.67
CA MET A 659 -18.26 -25.93 -4.47
C MET A 659 -18.31 -26.78 -3.20
N ALA A 660 -17.35 -26.54 -2.31
CA ALA A 660 -17.31 -27.10 -0.97
C ALA A 660 -17.53 -25.99 0.05
N LEU A 661 -18.37 -26.24 1.05
CA LEU A 661 -18.68 -25.31 2.11
C LEU A 661 -18.40 -25.95 3.46
N MET A 662 -17.95 -25.12 4.40
CA MET A 662 -17.72 -25.54 5.78
C MET A 662 -18.40 -24.55 6.73
N THR A 663 -19.43 -25.00 7.44
CA THR A 663 -19.95 -24.25 8.58
C THR A 663 -18.95 -24.35 9.72
N TYR A 664 -18.45 -23.19 10.15
CA TYR A 664 -17.26 -23.08 10.99
C TYR A 664 -17.59 -22.46 12.35
N ASN A 665 -17.21 -23.15 13.42
CA ASN A 665 -17.14 -22.60 14.77
C ASN A 665 -15.97 -23.24 15.52
N SER A 666 -14.91 -22.46 15.74
CA SER A 666 -13.74 -22.91 16.50
C SER A 666 -14.01 -23.13 17.99
N MET A 667 -14.88 -22.31 18.60
CA MET A 667 -15.19 -22.38 20.03
C MET A 667 -15.86 -23.70 20.43
N HIS A 668 -16.67 -24.27 19.54
CA HIS A 668 -17.36 -25.54 19.75
C HIS A 668 -16.84 -26.67 18.85
N GLU A 669 -15.70 -26.46 18.17
CA GLU A 669 -15.08 -27.43 17.26
C GLU A 669 -16.06 -28.00 16.21
N VAL A 670 -16.87 -27.11 15.64
CA VAL A 670 -17.85 -27.44 14.59
C VAL A 670 -17.25 -27.12 13.22
N HIS A 671 -17.05 -28.16 12.42
CA HIS A 671 -16.48 -28.11 11.08
C HIS A 671 -17.37 -28.93 10.12
N CYS A 672 -18.56 -28.39 9.80
CA CYS A 672 -19.55 -29.12 9.01
C CYS A 672 -19.28 -28.96 7.52
N TRP A 673 -18.54 -29.89 6.93
CA TRP A 673 -18.39 -29.92 5.48
C TRP A 673 -19.68 -30.34 4.77
N HIS A 674 -19.99 -29.68 3.66
CA HIS A 674 -21.11 -29.98 2.77
C HIS A 674 -20.80 -29.42 1.38
N ARG A 675 -21.56 -29.84 0.36
CA ARG A 675 -21.26 -29.52 -1.03
C ARG A 675 -22.41 -28.78 -1.70
N TYR A 676 -22.06 -27.90 -2.63
CA TYR A 676 -23.00 -27.30 -3.56
C TYR A 676 -22.70 -27.80 -4.97
N GLU A 677 -23.75 -28.29 -5.62
CA GLU A 677 -23.73 -28.74 -7.01
C GLU A 677 -24.75 -27.91 -7.81
N THR A 678 -24.33 -27.46 -8.99
CA THR A 678 -25.17 -26.71 -9.94
C THR A 678 -24.82 -27.13 -11.36
N ALA A 679 -25.72 -26.84 -12.31
CA ALA A 679 -25.48 -27.08 -13.73
C ALA A 679 -24.54 -26.01 -14.32
N GLY A 680 -23.24 -26.26 -14.36
CA GLY A 680 -22.24 -25.33 -14.87
C GLY A 680 -21.00 -25.34 -14.00
N ARG A 681 -20.04 -24.48 -14.32
CA ARG A 681 -18.73 -24.43 -13.66
C ARG A 681 -18.56 -23.12 -12.92
N VAL A 682 -18.38 -23.17 -11.60
CA VAL A 682 -18.08 -21.98 -10.79
C VAL A 682 -16.57 -21.69 -10.87
N VAL A 683 -16.21 -20.42 -11.10
CA VAL A 683 -14.82 -20.00 -11.33
C VAL A 683 -14.29 -19.08 -10.23
N SER A 684 -15.13 -18.19 -9.70
CA SER A 684 -14.73 -17.20 -8.70
C SER A 684 -15.87 -16.92 -7.74
N VAL A 685 -15.54 -16.56 -6.50
CA VAL A 685 -16.51 -16.18 -5.48
C VAL A 685 -16.05 -14.94 -4.71
N ALA A 686 -17.00 -14.09 -4.32
CA ALA A 686 -16.79 -12.97 -3.41
C ALA A 686 -17.98 -12.82 -2.45
N ALA A 687 -17.69 -12.60 -1.17
CA ALA A 687 -18.71 -12.34 -0.15
C ALA A 687 -18.75 -10.84 0.18
N LEU A 688 -19.95 -10.27 0.22
CA LEU A 688 -20.19 -8.87 0.61
C LEU A 688 -21.15 -8.78 1.80
N PRO A 689 -20.86 -7.95 2.81
CA PRO A 689 -21.74 -7.74 3.96
C PRO A 689 -23.05 -7.07 3.52
N ASN A 690 -24.16 -7.40 4.17
CA ASN A 690 -25.50 -6.92 3.77
C ASN A 690 -26.27 -6.24 4.92
N GLY A 691 -25.65 -5.28 5.59
CA GLY A 691 -26.24 -4.59 6.74
C GLY A 691 -26.61 -5.57 7.87
N THR A 692 -27.89 -5.64 8.25
CA THR A 692 -28.38 -6.57 9.28
C THR A 692 -28.79 -7.94 8.75
N ARG A 693 -28.93 -8.12 7.43
CA ARG A 693 -29.32 -9.38 6.79
C ARG A 693 -28.13 -10.34 6.63
N GLY A 694 -28.38 -11.58 6.18
CA GLY A 694 -27.32 -12.51 5.77
C GLY A 694 -26.40 -11.90 4.69
N ASP A 695 -25.12 -12.25 4.75
CA ASP A 695 -24.14 -11.78 3.76
C ASP A 695 -24.49 -12.32 2.37
N VAL A 696 -24.11 -11.59 1.33
CA VAL A 696 -24.43 -11.93 -0.06
C VAL A 696 -23.21 -12.58 -0.69
N LEU A 697 -23.43 -13.72 -1.35
CA LEU A 697 -22.39 -14.42 -2.11
C LEU A 697 -22.56 -14.12 -3.60
N PHE A 698 -21.52 -13.59 -4.22
CA PHE A 698 -21.40 -13.42 -5.66
C PHE A 698 -20.50 -14.50 -6.24
N LEU A 699 -20.84 -14.99 -7.42
CA LEU A 699 -20.15 -16.07 -8.11
C LEU A 699 -19.93 -15.70 -9.57
N ILE A 700 -18.82 -16.13 -10.18
CA ILE A 700 -18.72 -16.22 -11.64
C ILE A 700 -19.01 -17.66 -12.02
N VAL A 701 -20.03 -17.86 -12.87
CA VAL A 701 -20.47 -19.17 -13.32
C VAL A 701 -20.43 -19.23 -14.84
N GLU A 702 -19.76 -20.25 -15.37
CA GLU A 702 -19.79 -20.60 -16.79
C GLU A 702 -20.91 -21.62 -17.01
N ARG A 703 -21.84 -21.30 -17.90
CA ARG A 703 -22.97 -22.17 -18.26
C ARG A 703 -23.04 -22.33 -19.77
N GLU A 704 -23.58 -23.46 -20.21
CA GLU A 704 -23.92 -23.67 -21.62
C GLU A 704 -25.38 -23.26 -21.83
N GLU A 705 -25.62 -22.32 -22.75
CA GLU A 705 -26.94 -21.83 -23.14
C GLU A 705 -27.06 -21.94 -24.66
N ASP A 706 -28.03 -22.74 -25.14
CA ASP A 706 -28.22 -23.02 -26.58
C ASP A 706 -26.95 -23.47 -27.32
N GLY A 707 -26.06 -24.21 -26.66
CA GLY A 707 -24.80 -24.71 -27.21
C GLY A 707 -23.65 -23.70 -27.20
N VAL A 708 -23.84 -22.53 -26.59
CA VAL A 708 -22.83 -21.48 -26.44
C VAL A 708 -22.43 -21.37 -24.97
N ALA A 709 -21.13 -21.39 -24.70
CA ALA A 709 -20.61 -21.12 -23.36
C ALA A 709 -20.78 -19.63 -23.02
N MET A 710 -21.58 -19.34 -22.00
CA MET A 710 -21.86 -18.01 -21.48
C MET A 710 -21.32 -17.88 -20.06
N ARG A 711 -20.84 -16.69 -19.69
CA ARG A 711 -20.34 -16.40 -18.34
C ARG A 711 -21.20 -15.35 -17.67
N TRP A 712 -21.63 -15.63 -16.46
CA TRP A 712 -22.47 -14.73 -15.67
C TRP A 712 -21.84 -14.49 -14.31
N ILE A 713 -21.88 -13.24 -13.86
CA ILE A 713 -21.86 -12.97 -12.43
C ILE A 713 -23.25 -13.35 -11.93
N GLU A 714 -23.30 -14.26 -10.97
CA GLU A 714 -24.50 -14.70 -10.28
C GLU A 714 -24.45 -14.30 -8.80
N VAL A 715 -25.61 -14.27 -8.15
CA VAL A 715 -25.77 -13.82 -6.77
C VAL A 715 -26.70 -14.75 -6.00
N MET A 716 -26.30 -15.11 -4.78
CA MET A 716 -27.12 -15.83 -3.81
C MET A 716 -27.50 -14.89 -2.67
N ARG A 717 -28.80 -14.76 -2.42
CA ARG A 717 -29.38 -13.89 -1.38
C ARG A 717 -30.41 -14.66 -0.57
N GLU A 718 -30.58 -14.29 0.69
CA GLU A 718 -31.51 -14.93 1.63
C GLU A 718 -32.98 -14.86 1.17
N ASP A 719 -33.34 -13.80 0.43
CA ASP A 719 -34.66 -13.55 -0.16
C ASP A 719 -34.78 -14.00 -1.62
N GLY A 720 -33.78 -14.73 -2.14
CA GLY A 720 -33.78 -15.27 -3.50
C GLY A 720 -34.73 -16.46 -3.71
N PRO A 721 -34.91 -16.90 -4.97
CA PRO A 721 -35.65 -18.10 -5.32
C PRO A 721 -34.90 -19.38 -4.88
N TRP A 722 -35.49 -20.53 -5.17
CA TRP A 722 -34.96 -21.87 -4.93
C TRP A 722 -34.55 -22.58 -6.22
N MET A 723 -34.27 -21.81 -7.28
CA MET A 723 -33.85 -22.27 -8.60
C MET A 723 -32.68 -21.43 -9.07
N ASP A 724 -31.74 -22.05 -9.78
CA ASP A 724 -30.58 -21.38 -10.34
C ASP A 724 -30.96 -20.61 -11.62
N HIS A 725 -30.04 -19.78 -12.10
CA HIS A 725 -30.21 -18.93 -13.28
C HIS A 725 -30.76 -19.71 -14.47
N GLY A 726 -31.73 -19.12 -15.17
CA GLY A 726 -32.42 -19.74 -16.31
C GLY A 726 -33.48 -20.76 -15.89
N GLU A 727 -34.05 -20.60 -14.69
CA GLU A 727 -35.04 -21.52 -14.11
C GLU A 727 -34.52 -22.96 -14.04
N ARG A 728 -33.22 -23.12 -13.77
CA ARG A 728 -32.56 -24.43 -13.67
C ARG A 728 -32.78 -25.01 -12.29
N ASP A 729 -33.40 -26.19 -12.24
CA ASP A 729 -33.59 -26.92 -10.98
C ASP A 729 -32.26 -27.51 -10.48
N TYR A 730 -32.12 -27.59 -9.16
CA TYR A 730 -31.06 -28.31 -8.49
C TYR A 730 -31.63 -29.22 -7.42
N VAL A 731 -30.95 -30.34 -7.21
CA VAL A 731 -31.35 -31.35 -6.22
C VAL A 731 -30.65 -31.07 -4.92
N SER A 732 -31.41 -30.87 -3.85
CA SER A 732 -30.87 -30.95 -2.49
C SER A 732 -31.01 -32.37 -1.98
N GLU A 733 -29.90 -32.98 -1.59
CA GLU A 733 -29.84 -34.37 -1.14
C GLU A 733 -29.16 -34.48 0.23
N VAL A 734 -29.77 -35.25 1.12
CA VAL A 734 -29.13 -35.74 2.32
C VAL A 734 -29.31 -37.24 2.40
N VAL A 735 -28.25 -37.97 2.77
CA VAL A 735 -28.32 -39.39 3.12
C VAL A 735 -27.63 -39.56 4.47
N THR A 736 -28.36 -40.01 5.49
CA THR A 736 -27.79 -40.21 6.83
C THR A 736 -26.78 -41.34 6.82
N ASN A 737 -25.91 -41.36 7.82
CA ASN A 737 -25.24 -42.60 8.20
C ASN A 737 -26.25 -43.67 8.64
N ALA A 738 -25.81 -44.94 8.69
CA ALA A 738 -26.66 -46.03 9.15
C ALA A 738 -27.26 -45.68 10.54
N LEU A 739 -28.59 -45.79 10.64
CA LEU A 739 -29.30 -45.46 11.88
C LEU A 739 -29.15 -46.55 12.95
N THR A 740 -28.73 -47.74 12.56
CA THR A 740 -28.50 -48.91 13.42
C THR A 740 -27.02 -49.09 13.75
N ALA A 741 -26.72 -49.41 15.01
CA ALA A 741 -25.37 -49.74 15.45
C ALA A 741 -25.04 -51.22 15.13
N PRO A 742 -23.78 -51.57 14.76
CA PRO A 742 -23.40 -52.92 14.34
C PRO A 742 -23.61 -54.01 15.40
N ASP A 743 -23.71 -53.65 16.68
CA ASP A 743 -23.94 -54.53 17.82
C ASP A 743 -25.40 -54.99 17.95
N VAL A 744 -26.35 -54.33 17.27
CA VAL A 744 -27.80 -54.65 17.31
C VAL A 744 -28.21 -55.67 16.22
N ARG A 745 -27.24 -56.36 15.60
CA ARG A 745 -27.40 -57.40 14.54
C ARG A 745 -28.49 -58.48 14.80
N ALA A 746 -28.97 -58.63 16.04
CA ALA A 746 -29.95 -59.63 16.45
C ALA A 746 -31.44 -59.23 16.27
N GLN A 747 -31.78 -57.94 16.13
CA GLN A 747 -33.20 -57.50 16.00
C GLN A 747 -33.59 -57.24 14.54
N LYS A 748 -34.45 -58.11 13.98
CA LYS A 748 -34.95 -58.03 12.59
C LYS A 748 -36.27 -57.27 12.42
N VAL A 749 -36.88 -56.78 13.50
CA VAL A 749 -38.20 -56.13 13.46
C VAL A 749 -38.10 -54.72 14.03
N PRO A 750 -38.47 -53.68 13.26
CA PRO A 750 -38.39 -52.29 13.73
C PRO A 750 -39.34 -52.05 14.90
N ILE A 751 -38.87 -51.34 15.92
CA ILE A 751 -39.65 -50.98 17.12
C ILE A 751 -40.27 -49.57 16.97
N ALA A 752 -39.80 -48.75 16.01
CA ALA A 752 -40.23 -47.36 15.83
C ALA A 752 -40.30 -46.95 14.34
N GLN A 753 -41.16 -45.96 14.05
CA GLN A 753 -41.29 -45.33 12.74
C GLN A 753 -40.29 -44.18 12.62
N VAL A 754 -39.60 -44.05 11.47
CA VAL A 754 -38.77 -42.88 11.21
C VAL A 754 -39.60 -41.64 10.95
N GLN A 755 -39.27 -40.58 11.67
CA GLN A 755 -39.93 -39.29 11.57
C GLN A 755 -38.90 -38.18 11.36
N MET A 756 -39.30 -37.17 10.59
CA MET A 756 -38.50 -36.00 10.25
C MET A 756 -39.18 -34.76 10.80
N PHE A 757 -38.44 -33.90 11.51
CA PHE A 757 -38.97 -32.65 12.05
C PHE A 757 -38.72 -31.51 11.09
N LEU A 758 -39.78 -30.99 10.48
CA LEU A 758 -39.72 -29.82 9.60
C LEU A 758 -39.84 -28.53 10.42
N GLU A 759 -38.95 -27.57 10.18
CA GLU A 759 -38.98 -26.26 10.83
C GLU A 759 -40.14 -25.39 10.32
N GLU A 760 -40.47 -25.54 9.04
CA GLU A 760 -41.45 -24.77 8.31
C GLU A 760 -42.38 -25.69 7.51
N GLU A 761 -43.51 -25.14 7.06
CA GLU A 761 -44.43 -25.86 6.18
C GLU A 761 -43.85 -25.91 4.77
N CYS A 762 -43.84 -27.08 4.11
CA CYS A 762 -43.30 -27.21 2.75
C CYS A 762 -44.19 -28.08 1.85
N PRO A 763 -44.24 -27.84 0.53
CA PRO A 763 -44.99 -28.70 -0.38
C PRO A 763 -44.43 -30.13 -0.41
N ALA A 764 -45.32 -31.13 -0.34
CA ALA A 764 -44.96 -32.54 -0.41
C ALA A 764 -44.50 -32.95 -1.82
N GLU A 765 -44.98 -32.26 -2.87
CA GLU A 765 -44.48 -32.52 -4.21
C GLU A 765 -42.97 -32.24 -4.29
N GLY A 766 -42.25 -32.92 -5.17
CA GLY A 766 -40.80 -32.72 -5.33
C GLY A 766 -39.93 -33.21 -4.16
N VAL A 767 -40.53 -33.75 -3.10
CA VAL A 767 -39.82 -34.45 -2.02
C VAL A 767 -39.82 -35.95 -2.29
N GLU A 768 -38.62 -36.53 -2.29
CA GLU A 768 -38.39 -37.97 -2.43
C GLU A 768 -37.65 -38.47 -1.20
N VAL A 769 -37.93 -39.69 -0.78
CA VAL A 769 -37.29 -40.34 0.37
C VAL A 769 -36.72 -41.68 -0.02
N THR A 770 -35.71 -42.13 0.72
CA THR A 770 -35.14 -43.47 0.59
C THR A 770 -34.86 -44.08 1.97
N ALA A 771 -34.92 -45.40 2.04
CA ALA A 771 -34.56 -46.21 3.21
C ALA A 771 -33.29 -47.07 2.96
N ASP A 772 -32.68 -46.97 1.77
CA ASP A 772 -31.48 -47.72 1.42
C ASP A 772 -30.40 -46.87 0.71
N GLY A 773 -30.68 -45.58 0.48
CA GLY A 773 -29.77 -44.65 -0.20
C GLY A 773 -29.77 -44.77 -1.73
N THR A 774 -30.39 -45.82 -2.28
CA THR A 774 -30.29 -46.18 -3.71
C THR A 774 -31.63 -46.05 -4.44
N VAL A 775 -32.73 -46.50 -3.81
CA VAL A 775 -34.08 -46.46 -4.36
C VAL A 775 -34.83 -45.28 -3.75
N TRP A 776 -35.17 -44.31 -4.60
CA TRP A 776 -35.86 -43.08 -4.22
C TRP A 776 -37.33 -43.17 -4.57
N VAL A 777 -38.20 -42.85 -3.61
CA VAL A 777 -39.66 -42.94 -3.75
C VAL A 777 -40.28 -41.60 -3.41
N LYS A 778 -41.24 -41.15 -4.22
CA LYS A 778 -42.04 -39.95 -3.94
C LYS A 778 -42.94 -40.18 -2.73
N LEU A 779 -43.20 -39.12 -1.98
CA LEU A 779 -44.15 -39.19 -0.86
C LEU A 779 -45.56 -39.52 -1.38
N ASP A 780 -46.22 -40.48 -0.74
CA ASP A 780 -47.66 -40.75 -0.91
C ASP A 780 -48.49 -39.75 -0.09
N ARG A 781 -48.22 -38.46 -0.31
CA ARG A 781 -48.90 -37.32 0.30
C ARG A 781 -49.01 -36.20 -0.73
N TYR A 782 -50.11 -35.46 -0.68
CA TYR A 782 -50.39 -34.34 -1.57
C TYR A 782 -50.57 -33.06 -0.75
N GLY A 783 -50.24 -31.90 -1.32
CA GLY A 783 -50.36 -30.61 -0.63
C GLY A 783 -49.19 -30.34 0.31
N MET A 784 -49.45 -29.76 1.49
CA MET A 784 -48.40 -29.27 2.37
C MET A 784 -48.03 -30.26 3.49
N LEU A 785 -46.73 -30.41 3.74
CA LEU A 785 -46.18 -31.05 4.92
C LEU A 785 -46.16 -30.03 6.07
N PRO A 786 -46.86 -30.28 7.19
CA PRO A 786 -46.92 -29.34 8.30
C PRO A 786 -45.58 -29.21 9.02
N ARG A 787 -45.33 -28.05 9.62
CA ARG A 787 -44.26 -27.87 10.62
C ARG A 787 -44.40 -28.92 11.73
N GLY A 788 -43.29 -29.54 12.11
CA GLY A 788 -43.24 -30.55 13.16
C GLY A 788 -42.86 -31.95 12.66
N TRP A 789 -43.17 -32.97 13.46
CA TRP A 789 -42.82 -34.36 13.15
C TRP A 789 -43.70 -34.94 12.05
N ASN A 790 -43.06 -35.35 10.96
CA ASN A 790 -43.68 -35.98 9.81
C ASN A 790 -43.17 -37.41 9.65
N ALA A 791 -44.09 -38.37 9.61
CA ALA A 791 -43.83 -39.74 9.23
C ALA A 791 -43.72 -39.86 7.70
N LEU A 792 -42.51 -39.68 7.17
CA LEU A 792 -42.24 -39.65 5.73
C LEU A 792 -41.81 -41.01 5.16
N LEU A 793 -41.41 -41.96 5.99
CA LEU A 793 -41.01 -43.31 5.58
C LEU A 793 -41.92 -44.38 6.20
N ALA A 794 -42.38 -45.32 5.37
CA ALA A 794 -43.14 -46.49 5.81
C ALA A 794 -42.21 -47.67 6.14
N SER A 795 -42.48 -48.36 7.26
CA SER A 795 -41.59 -49.31 7.97
C SER A 795 -41.28 -50.65 7.25
N ALA A 796 -41.43 -50.75 5.93
CA ALA A 796 -41.51 -52.06 5.27
C ALA A 796 -40.16 -52.71 4.87
N ARG A 797 -39.03 -51.99 4.86
CA ARG A 797 -37.71 -52.51 4.43
C ARG A 797 -36.55 -51.93 5.24
N TRP A 798 -36.42 -52.32 6.50
CA TRP A 798 -35.27 -51.96 7.35
C TRP A 798 -34.25 -53.11 7.36
N ASP A 799 -33.10 -52.91 6.72
CA ASP A 799 -31.93 -53.79 6.83
C ASP A 799 -30.91 -53.21 7.85
N TRP A 800 -29.88 -53.97 8.24
CA TRP A 800 -28.89 -53.55 9.24
C TRP A 800 -28.00 -52.36 8.81
N GLU A 801 -27.99 -52.03 7.51
CA GLU A 801 -27.38 -50.83 6.93
C GLU A 801 -28.41 -49.74 6.58
N CYS A 802 -29.60 -49.76 7.19
CA CYS A 802 -30.66 -48.83 6.82
C CYS A 802 -30.20 -47.37 7.02
N VAL A 803 -30.06 -46.68 5.90
CA VAL A 803 -29.82 -45.25 5.81
C VAL A 803 -31.13 -44.57 5.46
N VAL A 804 -31.30 -43.34 5.92
CA VAL A 804 -32.46 -42.53 5.56
C VAL A 804 -31.99 -41.40 4.70
N GLY A 805 -32.58 -41.27 3.52
CA GLY A 805 -32.27 -40.17 2.64
C GLY A 805 -33.49 -39.35 2.28
N LEU A 806 -33.22 -38.09 1.93
CA LEU A 806 -34.22 -37.14 1.46
C LEU A 806 -33.65 -36.33 0.29
N ARG A 807 -34.48 -36.17 -0.74
CA ARG A 807 -34.22 -35.33 -1.92
C ARG A 807 -35.32 -34.29 -2.07
N VAL A 808 -34.94 -33.07 -2.43
CA VAL A 808 -35.85 -31.95 -2.70
C VAL A 808 -35.53 -31.32 -4.04
N ARG A 809 -36.56 -31.09 -4.85
CA ARG A 809 -36.49 -30.54 -6.22
C ARG A 809 -37.53 -29.45 -6.47
N GLY A 810 -37.31 -28.57 -7.44
CA GLY A 810 -38.22 -27.51 -7.90
C GLY A 810 -38.21 -26.26 -7.02
N GLU A 811 -38.99 -25.24 -7.36
CA GLU A 811 -39.02 -23.94 -6.65
C GLU A 811 -39.71 -24.04 -5.27
N ARG A 812 -38.99 -24.49 -4.23
CA ARG A 812 -39.54 -24.63 -2.87
C ARG A 812 -38.49 -24.57 -1.76
N GLY A 813 -38.89 -24.02 -0.62
CA GLY A 813 -38.12 -24.09 0.62
C GLY A 813 -38.19 -25.46 1.25
N PHE A 814 -37.16 -25.79 2.04
CA PHE A 814 -37.15 -26.99 2.85
C PHE A 814 -36.17 -26.82 4.01
N SER A 815 -36.65 -26.95 5.24
CA SER A 815 -35.84 -26.86 6.45
C SER A 815 -36.14 -28.02 7.40
N LEU A 816 -35.11 -28.78 7.73
CA LEU A 816 -35.15 -29.99 8.54
C LEU A 816 -34.27 -29.82 9.78
N LEU A 817 -34.85 -29.97 10.97
CA LEU A 817 -34.10 -29.82 12.23
C LEU A 817 -33.56 -31.14 12.78
N ALA A 818 -34.28 -32.24 12.59
CA ALA A 818 -33.90 -33.52 13.16
C ALA A 818 -34.58 -34.69 12.44
N ILE A 819 -33.92 -35.85 12.47
CA ILE A 819 -34.49 -37.14 12.13
C ILE A 819 -34.48 -38.02 13.39
N GLN A 820 -35.57 -38.73 13.66
CA GLN A 820 -35.62 -39.73 14.73
C GLN A 820 -36.08 -41.10 14.22
N GLY A 821 -35.46 -42.16 14.74
CA GLY A 821 -35.72 -43.56 14.37
C GLY A 821 -35.40 -44.53 15.50
#